data_AF-A0A317CTY7-F1
#
_entry.id   AF-A0A317CTY7-F1
#
_cell.length_a   1.000
_cell.length_b   1.000
_cell.length_c   1.000
_cell.angle_alpha   90.00
_cell.angle_beta   90.00
_cell.angle_gamma   90.00
#
_symmetry.space_group_name_H-M   'P 1'
#
loop_
_entity.id
_entity.type
_entity.pdbx_description
1 polymer ?
#
loop_
_entity_poly.entity_id
_entity_poly.type
_entity_poly.pdbx_seq_one_letter_code
_entity_poly.pdbx_strand_id
1 'polypeptide(L)'
;MNLRKISKWMSTYALLIASLATLGSAHAAPIVIDGNVSDWTQEDRLELPPRSPVTGYELFGRYENNTYNVLLRNLDGPISTSTTFWLNTDQNSDTGYKIWGYAGGAEYNVNIAADGKPYLYTDADGQTLVSGPLTHSIVADGSGTNIEIAIPEALIGNPAGAGINMLIDVNNSTFLPVSYWPHENNYIILKQTVFSNSGIQIDGLKSDWNSSDRMDLDPVNAVDGTELYGRYEGGKYKFLIHDFNRTIGSGTTIWLNTDQDYNTGHKIWGYAGGEEYNINFFTDDKPYLYSNDAGQTFIAGPLNFATTSDGTGGSIMELEVDEAAIGTPGGDAISLLFDVNNDSYLPRSYWPNTNDYELKREQSTAPIAIVYSETSEGQFFDTKAYAQLFMSVQSQAIMAGLPFDLLNEDDLLDLSKITKYKTIVFPYFANVKSSLLPGIEQNLITAVSDYNVGIVTAGNLLTNDETGASLPGDAYSRMKALMGVTRVDGGGPFTINYKISNSAHPITSNEYAYNEVLRSYTNSFTDYFVPTGSYSSNIIATQDITGIGTKNALIVTENGGRHAHFGTVQQMTDPNILWSVLQWSVYGEKAAASLHMTRNNSIFVARNDMDQSMFIDEVAPVNGALLPILQTWKDQYDFVGSYYINIGAYAPNQEETDWSYSAPLYQQYLALGNEMGTHSYTHPHDTNILNPAQLSWEFLTSRQIIEQQLGLSNLSGAVPGAPENLATSLEIIQHLDYLSGGYSSSGAGYPNAFGFLNPTISKVYLSPNMSFDFTLVQFQRRTAEEAKQVWFNEFDTLTKHSPQGLIHWPWHDYGPMDFGDAGYNFDMFDSLIKKAYEYGSEFATGKDFADRIKAFKSAGLAVNKSGNTVTATVTAADTGKFALRVANGTTIQSVDNWYAYSDSQVLMSKGGGTFKINLGTPANNVSRITKLPSRGELISLNGDGTDLSFEFKGKGTVEVELKCAPTSFNVTGGSYQYLFTSPSKVGIRFNEDKQHAMTTVDSTCP
;
A
#
# COMPACT_ATOMS: atom_id res chain seq x y z
N MET A 1 3.51 59.90 27.40
CA MET A 1 3.34 61.23 26.77
C MET A 1 2.45 61.08 25.55
N ASN A 2 1.22 61.56 25.69
CA ASN A 2 0.27 62.11 24.72
C ASN A 2 0.33 61.84 23.19
N LEU A 3 -0.85 61.40 22.72
CA LEU A 3 -1.74 62.06 21.72
C LEU A 3 -1.85 61.51 20.29
N ARG A 4 -3.03 60.90 20.08
CA ARG A 4 -3.98 60.99 18.93
C ARG A 4 -4.21 59.72 18.10
N LYS A 5 -5.05 58.86 18.67
CA LYS A 5 -6.27 58.38 17.98
C LYS A 5 -7.22 59.55 17.74
N ILE A 6 -7.96 59.53 16.64
CA ILE A 6 -9.41 59.84 16.48
C ILE A 6 -9.69 59.50 14.98
N SER A 7 -10.46 58.49 14.63
CA SER A 7 -11.92 58.49 14.74
C SER A 7 -12.46 57.12 14.35
N LYS A 8 -13.52 56.73 15.06
CA LYS A 8 -14.37 55.56 14.90
C LYS A 8 -15.54 55.90 13.97
N TRP A 9 -16.02 54.89 13.25
CA TRP A 9 -17.44 54.56 13.01
C TRP A 9 -18.38 55.64 12.45
N MET A 10 -18.86 55.46 11.21
CA MET A 10 -20.28 55.22 10.89
C MET A 10 -20.54 55.03 9.38
N SER A 11 -21.60 54.27 9.10
CA SER A 11 -22.33 54.07 7.82
C SER A 11 -21.89 52.94 6.87
N THR A 12 -22.25 51.74 7.30
CA THR A 12 -23.11 50.82 6.55
C THR A 12 -24.06 51.48 5.53
N TYR A 13 -24.18 50.84 4.36
CA TYR A 13 -25.23 50.99 3.32
C TYR A 13 -25.25 52.25 2.45
N ALA A 14 -24.49 52.21 1.32
CA ALA A 14 -24.97 52.61 -0.01
C ALA A 14 -23.88 52.43 -1.08
N LEU A 15 -23.72 51.22 -1.64
CA LEU A 15 -23.98 50.97 -3.06
C LEU A 15 -23.73 49.49 -3.38
N LEU A 16 -24.86 48.83 -3.59
CA LEU A 16 -25.02 47.61 -4.35
C LEU A 16 -24.64 47.88 -5.83
N ILE A 17 -24.14 46.83 -6.51
CA ILE A 17 -23.99 46.66 -7.97
C ILE A 17 -22.70 47.22 -8.59
N ALA A 18 -21.66 46.39 -8.63
CA ALA A 18 -20.94 46.00 -9.87
C ALA A 18 -19.65 45.23 -9.53
N SER A 19 -19.76 43.91 -9.32
CA SER A 19 -18.75 42.90 -9.71
C SER A 19 -19.20 41.53 -9.19
N LEU A 20 -20.29 41.03 -9.78
CA LEU A 20 -20.49 39.60 -9.94
C LEU A 20 -19.50 39.16 -11.02
N ALA A 21 -18.40 38.54 -10.61
CA ALA A 21 -17.59 37.65 -11.44
C ALA A 21 -16.88 36.66 -10.49
N THR A 22 -17.54 35.53 -10.31
CA THR A 22 -16.99 34.19 -10.01
C THR A 22 -15.48 34.10 -9.77
N LEU A 23 -15.07 33.84 -8.53
CA LEU A 23 -13.77 33.23 -8.21
C LEU A 23 -13.91 31.72 -8.42
N GLY A 24 -13.61 31.27 -9.64
CA GLY A 24 -13.32 29.87 -9.93
C GLY A 24 -11.91 29.52 -9.47
N SER A 25 -11.73 28.26 -9.05
CA SER A 25 -10.46 27.64 -8.70
C SER A 25 -9.38 27.95 -9.74
N ALA A 26 -8.27 28.56 -9.35
CA ALA A 26 -7.16 28.76 -10.26
C ALA A 26 -6.34 27.47 -10.34
N HIS A 27 -6.72 26.60 -11.27
CA HIS A 27 -5.73 26.04 -12.20
C HIS A 27 -4.81 27.20 -12.63
N ALA A 28 -3.50 26.99 -12.86
CA ALA A 28 -2.78 27.96 -13.66
C ALA A 28 -3.64 28.20 -14.91
N ALA A 29 -4.03 29.45 -15.16
CA ALA A 29 -4.94 29.73 -16.25
C ALA A 29 -4.32 29.13 -17.52
N PRO A 30 -5.12 28.49 -18.40
CA PRO A 30 -4.62 28.05 -19.69
C PRO A 30 -3.84 29.21 -20.33
N ILE A 31 -2.69 28.93 -20.92
CA ILE A 31 -1.89 29.97 -21.56
C ILE A 31 -2.71 30.53 -22.71
N VAL A 32 -2.98 31.84 -22.65
CA VAL A 32 -3.68 32.56 -23.70
C VAL A 32 -2.64 33.38 -24.43
N ILE A 33 -2.43 33.08 -25.70
CA ILE A 33 -1.49 33.82 -26.55
C ILE A 33 -2.04 35.22 -26.87
N ASP A 34 -1.84 36.18 -25.96
CA ASP A 34 -2.33 37.55 -26.04
C ASP A 34 -1.26 38.61 -25.66
N GLY A 35 -0.10 38.18 -25.18
CA GLY A 35 1.06 39.00 -24.80
C GLY A 35 1.03 39.45 -23.33
N ASN A 36 -0.01 39.09 -22.59
CA ASN A 36 -0.10 39.32 -21.15
C ASN A 36 0.74 38.26 -20.43
N VAL A 37 1.55 38.69 -19.47
CA VAL A 37 2.45 37.78 -18.76
C VAL A 37 1.83 37.16 -17.51
N SER A 38 0.55 37.46 -17.21
CA SER A 38 -0.08 37.11 -15.93
C SER A 38 -0.49 35.63 -15.78
N ASP A 39 -0.60 34.92 -16.90
CA ASP A 39 -0.88 33.47 -16.99
C ASP A 39 0.39 32.61 -16.91
N TRP A 40 1.57 33.22 -17.04
CA TRP A 40 2.88 32.60 -16.84
C TRP A 40 3.31 32.64 -15.37
N THR A 41 3.73 31.49 -14.84
CA THR A 41 4.16 31.34 -13.45
C THR A 41 5.68 31.21 -13.34
N GLN A 42 6.19 31.23 -12.11
CA GLN A 42 7.63 31.10 -11.87
C GLN A 42 8.14 29.69 -12.23
N GLU A 43 7.26 28.69 -12.18
CA GLU A 43 7.52 27.30 -12.58
C GLU A 43 7.72 27.16 -14.10
N ASP A 44 7.12 28.05 -14.90
CA ASP A 44 7.32 28.04 -16.36
C ASP A 44 8.67 28.63 -16.77
N ARG A 45 9.44 29.22 -15.84
CA ARG A 45 10.68 29.95 -16.14
C ARG A 45 11.82 28.99 -16.46
N LEU A 46 12.38 29.06 -17.67
CA LEU A 46 13.34 28.08 -18.19
C LEU A 46 14.81 28.36 -17.82
N GLU A 47 15.11 29.58 -17.35
CA GLU A 47 16.46 30.09 -17.12
C GLU A 47 16.94 29.96 -15.66
N LEU A 48 16.67 28.82 -15.02
CA LEU A 48 17.11 28.49 -13.67
C LEU A 48 18.45 27.72 -13.65
N PRO A 49 19.25 27.81 -12.57
CA PRO A 49 20.52 27.09 -12.45
C PRO A 49 20.39 25.59 -12.78
N PRO A 50 21.34 24.99 -13.54
CA PRO A 50 22.65 25.53 -13.91
C PRO A 50 22.66 26.51 -15.10
N ARG A 51 21.53 26.77 -15.74
CA ARG A 51 21.43 27.66 -16.91
C ARG A 51 21.37 29.11 -16.43
N SER A 52 22.36 29.92 -16.81
CA SER A 52 22.47 31.31 -16.34
C SER A 52 21.49 32.22 -17.10
N PRO A 53 20.69 33.04 -16.41
CA PRO A 53 19.81 34.01 -17.06
C PRO A 53 20.61 35.04 -17.86
N VAL A 54 20.06 35.47 -18.99
CA VAL A 54 20.66 36.54 -19.80
C VAL A 54 20.12 37.87 -19.29
N THR A 55 21.01 38.76 -18.84
CA THR A 55 20.60 40.06 -18.29
C THR A 55 19.72 40.83 -19.28
N GLY A 56 18.56 41.30 -18.82
CA GLY A 56 17.58 42.02 -19.64
C GLY A 56 16.55 41.12 -20.33
N TYR A 57 16.59 39.80 -20.12
CA TYR A 57 15.64 38.86 -20.69
C TYR A 57 14.97 37.99 -19.63
N GLU A 58 13.76 37.53 -19.95
CA GLU A 58 13.10 36.45 -19.23
C GLU A 58 12.52 35.44 -20.22
N LEU A 59 12.70 34.15 -19.95
CA LEU A 59 12.23 33.08 -20.83
C LEU A 59 11.38 32.08 -20.06
N PHE A 60 10.20 31.79 -20.62
CA PHE A 60 9.24 30.84 -20.08
C PHE A 60 8.80 29.84 -21.16
N GLY A 61 8.43 28.64 -20.74
CA GLY A 61 7.88 27.63 -21.63
C GLY A 61 7.02 26.61 -20.89
N ARG A 62 5.87 26.28 -21.47
CA ARG A 62 4.94 25.28 -20.95
C ARG A 62 4.40 24.42 -22.09
N TYR A 63 4.36 23.11 -21.88
CA TYR A 63 3.63 22.20 -22.74
C TYR A 63 2.22 21.98 -22.18
N GLU A 64 1.19 22.34 -22.95
CA GLU A 64 -0.21 22.07 -22.63
C GLU A 64 -1.02 21.93 -23.94
N ASN A 65 -2.09 21.12 -23.92
CA ASN A 65 -2.97 20.93 -25.09
C ASN A 65 -2.22 20.59 -26.39
N ASN A 66 -1.26 19.65 -26.33
CA ASN A 66 -0.43 19.21 -27.46
C ASN A 66 0.33 20.35 -28.16
N THR A 67 0.67 21.39 -27.40
CA THR A 67 1.28 22.62 -27.90
C THR A 67 2.40 23.05 -26.96
N TYR A 68 3.56 23.38 -27.52
CA TYR A 68 4.64 24.03 -26.79
C TYR A 68 4.40 25.55 -26.84
N ASN A 69 4.01 26.13 -25.72
CA ASN A 69 3.85 27.57 -25.58
C ASN A 69 5.16 28.16 -25.06
N VAL A 70 5.57 29.28 -25.64
CA VAL A 70 6.81 29.99 -25.28
C VAL A 70 6.51 31.47 -25.05
N LEU A 71 7.02 32.02 -23.95
CA LEU A 71 7.08 33.47 -23.72
C LEU A 71 8.54 33.89 -23.61
N LEU A 72 8.94 34.84 -24.45
CA LEU A 72 10.21 35.55 -24.35
C LEU A 72 9.94 37.02 -24.06
N ARG A 73 10.56 37.53 -23.00
CA ARG A 73 10.54 38.95 -22.62
C ARG A 73 11.90 39.55 -22.85
N ASN A 74 11.96 40.69 -23.54
CA ASN A 74 13.11 41.58 -23.56
C ASN A 74 12.72 42.82 -22.76
N LEU A 75 13.29 43.02 -21.58
CA LEU A 75 12.87 44.04 -20.62
C LEU A 75 13.28 45.46 -21.03
N ASP A 76 14.31 45.58 -21.86
CA ASP A 76 14.99 46.84 -22.19
C ASP A 76 15.10 47.10 -23.70
N GLY A 77 14.42 46.32 -24.54
CA GLY A 77 14.49 46.45 -26.00
C GLY A 77 13.41 45.71 -26.78
N PRO A 78 13.40 45.86 -28.12
CA PRO A 78 12.41 45.22 -28.98
C PRO A 78 12.72 43.75 -29.27
N ILE A 79 11.68 42.96 -29.49
CA ILE A 79 11.75 41.65 -30.15
C ILE A 79 11.14 41.81 -31.54
N SER A 80 11.91 41.51 -32.58
CA SER A 80 11.56 41.85 -33.97
C SER A 80 12.12 40.85 -34.98
N THR A 81 12.06 41.22 -36.26
CA THR A 81 12.53 40.41 -37.39
C THR A 81 13.95 39.87 -37.16
N SER A 82 14.22 38.64 -37.61
CA SER A 82 15.48 37.92 -37.36
C SER A 82 15.66 37.43 -35.92
N THR A 83 14.59 37.40 -35.12
CA THR A 83 14.55 36.57 -33.91
C THR A 83 14.21 35.13 -34.31
N THR A 84 15.03 34.18 -33.85
CA THR A 84 14.93 32.75 -34.18
C THR A 84 14.89 31.90 -32.92
N PHE A 85 13.89 31.02 -32.82
CA PHE A 85 13.81 29.94 -31.82
C PHE A 85 14.18 28.63 -32.51
N TRP A 86 15.35 28.09 -32.23
CA TRP A 86 15.82 26.82 -32.75
C TRP A 86 15.31 25.69 -31.88
N LEU A 87 14.68 24.69 -32.49
CA LEU A 87 14.03 23.58 -31.83
C LEU A 87 14.73 22.28 -32.23
N ASN A 88 15.37 21.64 -31.25
CA ASN A 88 15.84 20.27 -31.38
C ASN A 88 14.77 19.36 -30.76
N THR A 89 14.13 18.56 -31.60
CA THR A 89 12.96 17.74 -31.24
C THR A 89 13.30 16.28 -30.96
N ASP A 90 14.47 15.79 -31.36
CA ASP A 90 14.92 14.44 -31.04
C ASP A 90 15.92 14.38 -29.86
N GLN A 91 16.25 15.55 -29.30
CA GLN A 91 17.27 15.81 -28.29
C GLN A 91 18.68 15.30 -28.64
N ASN A 92 18.92 14.97 -29.91
CA ASN A 92 20.20 14.50 -30.38
C ASN A 92 20.93 15.68 -31.03
N SER A 93 22.01 16.11 -30.40
CA SER A 93 22.74 17.26 -30.92
C SER A 93 23.39 16.97 -32.28
N ASP A 94 23.65 15.70 -32.63
CA ASP A 94 24.37 15.31 -33.85
C ASP A 94 23.49 15.25 -35.11
N THR A 95 22.17 15.27 -34.95
CA THR A 95 21.17 15.33 -36.02
C THR A 95 20.69 16.77 -36.22
N GLY A 96 19.96 17.02 -37.31
CA GLY A 96 19.42 18.35 -37.62
C GLY A 96 20.45 19.41 -38.07
N TYR A 97 20.01 20.67 -38.04
CA TYR A 97 20.81 21.82 -38.46
C TYR A 97 21.78 22.27 -37.35
N LYS A 98 23.05 22.46 -37.72
CA LYS A 98 24.11 22.96 -36.84
C LYS A 98 24.29 24.47 -36.99
N ILE A 99 23.92 25.21 -35.95
CA ILE A 99 24.13 26.66 -35.87
C ILE A 99 25.64 26.94 -35.86
N TRP A 100 26.09 27.78 -36.79
CA TRP A 100 27.51 28.07 -37.07
C TRP A 100 28.38 26.82 -37.34
N GLY A 101 27.75 25.69 -37.69
CA GLY A 101 28.44 24.44 -37.99
C GLY A 101 28.87 23.61 -36.76
N TYR A 102 28.50 24.00 -35.54
CA TYR A 102 28.88 23.23 -34.34
C TYR A 102 27.80 23.15 -33.24
N ALA A 103 26.93 24.14 -33.10
CA ALA A 103 25.99 24.22 -31.97
C ALA A 103 24.56 23.76 -32.34
N GLY A 104 23.82 23.30 -31.35
CA GLY A 104 22.43 22.86 -31.53
C GLY A 104 22.35 21.45 -32.12
N GLY A 105 21.76 21.34 -33.31
CA GLY A 105 21.21 20.11 -33.88
C GLY A 105 19.69 20.24 -34.00
N ALA A 106 19.22 21.31 -34.66
CA ALA A 106 17.81 21.68 -34.66
C ALA A 106 17.10 21.15 -35.90
N GLU A 107 16.03 20.38 -35.73
CA GLU A 107 15.18 19.90 -36.83
C GLU A 107 14.29 21.02 -37.36
N TYR A 108 13.92 21.96 -36.47
CA TYR A 108 13.02 23.07 -36.81
C TYR A 108 13.52 24.40 -36.24
N ASN A 109 13.05 25.50 -36.81
CA ASN A 109 13.21 26.82 -36.23
C ASN A 109 11.95 27.68 -36.42
N VAL A 110 11.60 28.48 -35.42
CA VAL A 110 10.59 29.54 -35.56
C VAL A 110 11.32 30.86 -35.79
N ASN A 111 11.08 31.51 -36.92
CA ASN A 111 11.73 32.77 -37.28
C ASN A 111 10.69 33.88 -37.48
N ILE A 112 10.94 35.07 -36.89
CA ILE A 112 10.13 36.27 -37.15
C ILE A 112 10.53 36.83 -38.51
N ALA A 113 9.67 36.60 -39.51
CA ALA A 113 9.89 36.98 -40.90
C ALA A 113 9.76 38.50 -41.12
N ALA A 114 10.06 38.97 -42.33
CA ALA A 114 10.06 40.39 -42.69
C ALA A 114 8.69 41.11 -42.51
N ASP A 115 7.59 40.37 -42.43
CA ASP A 115 6.25 40.89 -42.14
C ASP A 115 5.97 41.06 -40.63
N GLY A 116 6.95 40.74 -39.78
CA GLY A 116 6.88 40.85 -38.34
C GLY A 116 6.20 39.67 -37.64
N LYS A 117 5.94 38.55 -38.35
CA LYS A 117 5.24 37.38 -37.78
C LYS A 117 6.14 36.15 -37.68
N PRO A 118 5.96 35.30 -36.66
CA PRO A 118 6.69 34.05 -36.51
C PRO A 118 6.13 32.96 -37.45
N TYR A 119 7.01 32.35 -38.23
CA TYR A 119 6.72 31.17 -39.05
C TYR A 119 7.66 30.03 -38.65
N LEU A 120 7.20 28.80 -38.83
CA LEU A 120 7.96 27.57 -38.59
C LEU A 120 8.70 27.15 -39.86
N TYR A 121 9.98 26.85 -39.73
CA TYR A 121 10.89 26.44 -40.78
C TYR A 121 11.67 25.19 -40.37
N THR A 122 12.35 24.58 -41.34
CA THR A 122 13.44 23.61 -41.16
C THR A 122 14.69 24.14 -41.87
N ASP A 123 15.81 23.42 -41.71
CA ASP A 123 17.16 23.84 -42.11
C ASP A 123 17.62 25.15 -41.42
N ALA A 124 18.35 26.02 -42.13
CA ALA A 124 18.83 27.29 -41.59
C ALA A 124 17.69 28.27 -41.23
N ASP A 125 18.04 29.38 -40.59
CA ASP A 125 17.09 30.35 -40.07
C ASP A 125 16.22 30.93 -41.19
N GLY A 126 14.90 30.69 -41.10
CA GLY A 126 13.96 31.17 -42.11
C GLY A 126 14.13 30.53 -43.51
N GLN A 127 14.84 29.40 -43.63
CA GLN A 127 15.18 28.82 -44.95
C GLN A 127 14.00 28.07 -45.59
N THR A 128 13.62 26.92 -45.03
CA THR A 128 12.62 26.03 -45.64
C THR A 128 11.32 26.11 -44.86
N LEU A 129 10.31 26.78 -45.40
CA LEU A 129 9.03 27.00 -44.72
C LEU A 129 8.29 25.67 -44.47
N VAL A 130 7.92 25.42 -43.22
CA VAL A 130 7.09 24.27 -42.80
C VAL A 130 5.65 24.71 -42.59
N SER A 131 5.42 25.79 -41.83
CA SER A 131 4.07 26.29 -41.52
C SER A 131 4.09 27.74 -41.04
N GLY A 132 2.96 28.43 -41.10
CA GLY A 132 2.75 29.71 -40.40
C GLY A 132 1.89 30.74 -41.14
N PRO A 133 1.66 31.92 -40.52
CA PRO A 133 2.23 32.32 -39.23
C PRO A 133 1.66 31.47 -38.08
N LEU A 134 2.48 31.17 -37.07
CA LEU A 134 2.02 30.49 -35.86
C LEU A 134 1.07 31.39 -35.06
N THR A 135 0.28 30.82 -34.16
CA THR A 135 -0.47 31.63 -33.18
C THR A 135 0.53 32.34 -32.29
N HIS A 136 0.45 33.67 -32.23
CA HIS A 136 1.43 34.51 -31.54
C HIS A 136 0.82 35.83 -31.08
N SER A 137 1.47 36.46 -30.10
CA SER A 137 1.26 37.86 -29.73
C SER A 137 2.61 38.52 -29.50
N ILE A 138 2.78 39.75 -30.01
CA ILE A 138 3.97 40.56 -29.76
C ILE A 138 3.48 41.91 -29.25
N VAL A 139 3.80 42.22 -28.00
CA VAL A 139 3.31 43.44 -27.32
C VAL A 139 4.47 44.20 -26.68
N ALA A 140 4.41 45.53 -26.76
CA ALA A 140 5.35 46.39 -26.04
C ALA A 140 4.95 46.45 -24.56
N ASP A 141 5.93 46.31 -23.67
CA ASP A 141 5.75 46.35 -22.21
C ASP A 141 6.69 47.40 -21.61
N GLY A 142 6.24 48.66 -21.61
CA GLY A 142 7.06 49.79 -21.16
C GLY A 142 8.29 50.04 -22.05
N SER A 143 9.49 49.75 -21.52
CA SER A 143 10.77 49.83 -22.24
C SER A 143 11.12 48.57 -23.04
N GLY A 144 10.33 47.51 -22.89
CA GLY A 144 10.60 46.19 -23.45
C GLY A 144 9.55 45.66 -24.42
N THR A 145 9.69 44.41 -24.84
CA THR A 145 8.72 43.68 -25.68
C THR A 145 8.58 42.24 -25.18
N ASN A 146 7.34 41.76 -25.12
CA ASN A 146 7.00 40.36 -24.86
C ASN A 146 6.56 39.71 -26.17
N ILE A 147 7.04 38.51 -26.45
CA ILE A 147 6.50 37.65 -27.50
C ILE A 147 6.01 36.34 -26.90
N GLU A 148 4.79 35.96 -27.28
CA GLU A 148 4.22 34.65 -27.03
C GLU A 148 4.03 33.90 -28.34
N ILE A 149 4.37 32.62 -28.37
CA ILE A 149 4.20 31.75 -29.53
C ILE A 149 3.68 30.39 -29.07
N ALA A 150 2.68 29.88 -29.79
CA ALA A 150 2.22 28.50 -29.67
C ALA A 150 2.77 27.66 -30.84
N ILE A 151 3.46 26.57 -30.51
CA ILE A 151 4.05 25.63 -31.46
C ILE A 151 3.33 24.27 -31.32
N PRO A 152 2.33 23.98 -32.17
CA PRO A 152 1.64 22.70 -32.14
C PRO A 152 2.60 21.53 -32.39
N GLU A 153 2.54 20.50 -31.55
CA GLU A 153 3.40 19.31 -31.65
C GLU A 153 3.27 18.63 -33.03
N ALA A 154 2.06 18.61 -33.58
CA ALA A 154 1.77 18.03 -34.89
C ALA A 154 2.55 18.68 -36.06
N LEU A 155 3.11 19.88 -35.87
CA LEU A 155 3.90 20.57 -36.90
C LEU A 155 5.40 20.27 -36.83
N ILE A 156 5.90 19.74 -35.71
CA ILE A 156 7.33 19.54 -35.46
C ILE A 156 7.73 18.06 -35.34
N GLY A 157 6.80 17.14 -35.58
CA GLY A 157 7.02 15.69 -35.48
C GLY A 157 7.25 15.27 -34.02
N ASN A 158 6.38 14.38 -33.51
CA ASN A 158 6.36 13.90 -32.11
C ASN A 158 7.76 13.90 -31.44
N PRO A 159 8.08 14.93 -30.62
CA PRO A 159 9.41 15.06 -30.06
C PRO A 159 9.82 13.85 -29.23
N ALA A 160 11.05 13.36 -29.42
CA ALA A 160 11.61 12.26 -28.67
C ALA A 160 12.29 12.76 -27.36
N GLY A 161 12.45 11.87 -26.38
CA GLY A 161 13.06 12.21 -25.10
C GLY A 161 12.13 12.98 -24.16
N ALA A 162 12.70 13.87 -23.33
CA ALA A 162 11.98 14.55 -22.24
C ALA A 162 11.16 15.78 -22.69
N GLY A 163 11.25 16.19 -23.96
CA GLY A 163 10.63 17.41 -24.48
C GLY A 163 11.39 17.99 -25.66
N ILE A 164 11.35 19.32 -25.85
CA ILE A 164 12.13 20.00 -26.89
C ILE A 164 13.28 20.80 -26.28
N ASN A 165 14.46 20.69 -26.88
CA ASN A 165 15.59 21.55 -26.57
C ASN A 165 15.50 22.83 -27.40
N MET A 166 15.73 23.98 -26.76
CA MET A 166 15.53 25.29 -27.36
C MET A 166 16.76 26.19 -27.19
N LEU A 167 17.11 26.84 -28.29
CA LEU A 167 18.12 27.89 -28.38
C LEU A 167 17.47 29.11 -29.04
N ILE A 168 17.76 30.32 -28.56
CA ILE A 168 17.10 31.54 -29.03
C ILE A 168 18.13 32.56 -29.44
N ASP A 169 17.99 33.06 -30.65
CA ASP A 169 18.72 34.20 -31.19
C ASP A 169 17.74 35.37 -31.29
N VAL A 170 18.00 36.45 -30.55
CA VAL A 170 17.15 37.65 -30.55
C VAL A 170 17.74 38.72 -31.45
N ASN A 171 17.00 39.05 -32.50
CA ASN A 171 17.36 40.02 -33.53
C ASN A 171 18.78 39.82 -34.12
N ASN A 172 19.28 38.57 -34.20
CA ASN A 172 20.63 38.23 -34.66
C ASN A 172 21.76 38.92 -33.88
N SER A 173 21.54 39.17 -32.58
CA SER A 173 22.41 40.03 -31.77
C SER A 173 22.61 39.56 -30.34
N THR A 174 21.61 38.88 -29.75
CA THR A 174 21.68 38.35 -28.39
C THR A 174 21.30 36.88 -28.40
N PHE A 175 22.11 36.04 -27.76
CA PHE A 175 21.92 34.60 -27.75
C PHE A 175 21.51 34.14 -26.35
N LEU A 176 20.42 33.37 -26.28
CA LEU A 176 19.93 32.73 -25.07
C LEU A 176 19.95 31.21 -25.29
N PRO A 177 20.65 30.43 -24.44
CA PRO A 177 21.54 30.88 -23.36
C PRO A 177 22.75 31.65 -23.89
N VAL A 178 23.50 32.33 -22.99
CA VAL A 178 24.74 33.07 -23.34
C VAL A 178 25.79 32.23 -24.07
N SER A 179 25.71 30.90 -23.96
CA SER A 179 26.54 29.96 -24.72
C SER A 179 25.71 28.76 -25.18
N TYR A 180 25.63 28.54 -26.49
CA TYR A 180 24.99 27.35 -27.10
C TYR A 180 25.83 26.08 -27.00
N TRP A 181 26.99 26.14 -26.32
CA TRP A 181 27.87 25.00 -26.09
C TRP A 181 28.36 24.97 -24.63
N PRO A 182 28.41 23.80 -23.98
CA PRO A 182 28.04 22.48 -24.50
C PRO A 182 26.51 22.27 -24.53
N HIS A 183 26.02 21.16 -25.13
CA HIS A 183 24.59 20.90 -25.37
C HIS A 183 23.73 21.01 -24.10
N GLU A 184 24.31 20.70 -22.95
CA GLU A 184 23.68 20.76 -21.63
C GLU A 184 23.20 22.17 -21.25
N ASN A 185 23.70 23.22 -21.94
CA ASN A 185 23.26 24.59 -21.73
C ASN A 185 21.87 24.88 -22.33
N ASN A 186 21.40 24.10 -23.30
CA ASN A 186 20.15 24.37 -24.02
C ASN A 186 18.97 24.43 -23.05
N TYR A 187 18.03 25.35 -23.28
CA TYR A 187 16.76 25.33 -22.53
C TYR A 187 15.97 24.09 -22.91
N ILE A 188 15.16 23.58 -22.00
CA ILE A 188 14.26 22.46 -22.28
C ILE A 188 12.85 22.85 -21.89
N ILE A 189 11.90 22.65 -22.81
CA ILE A 189 10.47 22.65 -22.45
C ILE A 189 10.10 21.19 -22.29
N LEU A 190 9.91 20.77 -21.05
CA LEU A 190 9.55 19.39 -20.73
C LEU A 190 8.19 19.08 -21.33
N LYS A 191 8.09 17.95 -22.02
CA LYS A 191 6.79 17.36 -22.33
C LYS A 191 6.27 16.82 -21.00
N GLN A 192 5.12 17.32 -20.54
CA GLN A 192 4.48 16.78 -19.35
C GLN A 192 4.23 15.29 -19.63
N THR A 193 4.89 14.40 -18.86
CA THR A 193 4.58 12.97 -18.84
C THR A 193 3.24 12.81 -18.14
N VAL A 194 2.18 13.17 -18.85
CA VAL A 194 0.87 12.59 -18.60
C VAL A 194 0.93 11.22 -19.27
N PHE A 195 1.05 10.16 -18.48
CA PHE A 195 0.82 8.83 -19.03
C PHE A 195 -0.61 8.80 -19.55
N SER A 196 -0.75 8.79 -20.88
CA SER A 196 -2.05 8.71 -21.53
C SER A 196 -2.62 7.30 -21.40
N ASN A 197 -3.95 7.22 -21.25
CA ASN A 197 -4.83 6.04 -21.10
C ASN A 197 -4.72 4.91 -22.17
N SER A 198 -3.57 4.65 -22.80
CA SER A 198 -3.44 3.66 -23.88
C SER A 198 -3.06 2.24 -23.42
N GLY A 199 -2.72 2.03 -22.16
CA GLY A 199 -2.21 0.73 -21.68
C GLY A 199 -0.83 0.38 -22.25
N ILE A 200 -0.32 -0.80 -21.90
CA ILE A 200 1.01 -1.27 -22.36
C ILE A 200 0.97 -1.67 -23.83
N GLN A 201 1.84 -1.08 -24.64
CA GLN A 201 2.16 -1.49 -26.01
C GLN A 201 3.33 -2.47 -26.00
N ILE A 202 3.42 -3.33 -27.01
CA ILE A 202 4.53 -4.29 -27.17
C ILE A 202 5.38 -3.79 -28.34
N ASP A 203 6.27 -2.83 -28.07
CA ASP A 203 7.11 -2.11 -29.02
C ASP A 203 8.62 -2.06 -28.65
N GLY A 204 8.99 -2.66 -27.51
CA GLY A 204 10.35 -2.77 -27.00
C GLY A 204 10.82 -1.50 -26.30
N LEU A 205 9.91 -0.67 -25.79
CA LEU A 205 10.22 0.57 -25.08
C LEU A 205 9.73 0.51 -23.63
N LYS A 206 10.34 1.32 -22.77
CA LYS A 206 9.98 1.39 -21.34
C LYS A 206 8.97 2.52 -21.04
N SER A 207 8.58 3.31 -22.04
CA SER A 207 7.91 4.60 -21.85
C SER A 207 6.48 4.52 -21.30
N ASP A 208 5.87 3.36 -21.37
CA ASP A 208 4.51 3.03 -20.90
C ASP A 208 4.53 2.11 -19.66
N TRP A 209 5.70 1.66 -19.23
CA TRP A 209 5.91 0.92 -17.99
C TRP A 209 6.19 1.86 -16.83
N ASN A 210 5.42 1.68 -15.77
CA ASN A 210 5.52 2.47 -14.56
C ASN A 210 6.45 1.72 -13.59
N SER A 211 7.00 2.42 -12.58
CA SER A 211 7.82 1.73 -11.58
C SER A 211 7.05 0.69 -10.78
N SER A 212 5.72 0.79 -10.69
CA SER A 212 4.89 -0.20 -10.03
C SER A 212 4.60 -1.46 -10.83
N ASP A 213 4.87 -1.45 -12.13
CA ASP A 213 4.89 -2.69 -12.90
C ASP A 213 6.21 -3.44 -12.69
N ARG A 214 7.19 -2.81 -12.03
CA ARG A 214 8.49 -3.41 -11.80
C ARG A 214 8.39 -4.49 -10.71
N MET A 215 8.76 -5.71 -11.08
CA MET A 215 8.63 -6.91 -10.26
C MET A 215 9.93 -7.25 -9.52
N ASP A 216 11.09 -6.79 -9.99
CA ASP A 216 12.40 -7.03 -9.39
C ASP A 216 12.82 -6.00 -8.34
N LEU A 217 11.87 -5.22 -7.80
CA LEU A 217 12.18 -4.19 -6.81
C LEU A 217 12.58 -4.75 -5.44
N ASP A 218 12.24 -6.00 -5.15
CA ASP A 218 12.72 -6.67 -3.95
C ASP A 218 14.25 -6.86 -4.06
N PRO A 219 15.09 -6.18 -3.24
CA PRO A 219 16.55 -6.33 -3.29
C PRO A 219 17.02 -7.76 -3.00
N VAL A 220 16.14 -8.60 -2.41
CA VAL A 220 16.35 -10.04 -2.23
C VAL A 220 16.45 -10.79 -3.56
N ASN A 221 15.71 -10.30 -4.55
CA ASN A 221 15.42 -10.99 -5.80
C ASN A 221 16.01 -10.26 -7.00
N ALA A 222 16.33 -8.97 -6.85
CA ALA A 222 17.00 -8.15 -7.85
C ALA A 222 18.32 -8.79 -8.30
N VAL A 223 18.56 -8.72 -9.61
CA VAL A 223 19.85 -9.06 -10.23
C VAL A 223 20.43 -7.80 -10.85
N ASP A 224 21.66 -7.49 -10.44
CA ASP A 224 22.39 -6.33 -10.94
C ASP A 224 22.43 -6.32 -12.47
N GLY A 225 22.11 -5.16 -13.05
CA GLY A 225 22.10 -4.99 -14.49
C GLY A 225 20.91 -5.65 -15.20
N THR A 226 19.82 -5.94 -14.48
CA THR A 226 18.53 -6.29 -15.07
C THR A 226 17.39 -5.45 -14.50
N GLU A 227 16.31 -5.33 -15.26
CA GLU A 227 15.03 -4.79 -14.81
C GLU A 227 13.92 -5.69 -15.33
N LEU A 228 12.96 -6.01 -14.47
CA LEU A 228 11.85 -6.88 -14.81
C LEU A 228 10.54 -6.20 -14.49
N TYR A 229 9.66 -6.13 -15.47
CA TYR A 229 8.33 -5.56 -15.32
C TYR A 229 7.26 -6.54 -15.77
N GLY A 230 6.10 -6.47 -15.14
CA GLY A 230 4.94 -7.28 -15.48
C GLY A 230 3.64 -6.55 -15.19
N ARG A 231 2.69 -6.65 -16.12
CA ARG A 231 1.34 -6.12 -15.96
C ARG A 231 0.33 -7.09 -16.55
N TYR A 232 -0.75 -7.37 -15.82
CA TYR A 232 -1.93 -7.97 -16.40
C TYR A 232 -2.87 -6.88 -16.90
N GLU A 233 -3.25 -6.94 -18.18
CA GLU A 233 -4.17 -5.98 -18.78
C GLU A 233 -4.90 -6.63 -19.95
N GLY A 234 -6.23 -6.47 -20.01
CA GLY A 234 -7.02 -6.89 -21.16
C GLY A 234 -7.02 -8.40 -21.42
N GLY A 235 -6.93 -9.23 -20.38
CA GLY A 235 -6.90 -10.69 -20.52
C GLY A 235 -5.51 -11.26 -20.83
N LYS A 236 -4.45 -10.45 -20.72
CA LYS A 236 -3.09 -10.85 -21.07
C LYS A 236 -2.12 -10.53 -19.95
N TYR A 237 -1.14 -11.41 -19.76
CA TYR A 237 0.06 -11.13 -18.97
C TYR A 237 1.13 -10.57 -19.89
N LYS A 238 1.57 -9.35 -19.61
CA LYS A 238 2.60 -8.63 -20.36
C LYS A 238 3.85 -8.57 -19.51
N PHE A 239 5.01 -8.68 -20.14
CA PHE A 239 6.31 -8.64 -19.47
C PHE A 239 7.26 -7.73 -20.23
N LEU A 240 8.13 -7.03 -19.49
CA LEU A 240 9.32 -6.38 -20.02
C LEU A 240 10.54 -6.86 -19.26
N ILE A 241 11.58 -7.27 -19.98
CA ILE A 241 12.90 -7.59 -19.45
C ILE A 241 13.88 -6.61 -20.08
N HIS A 242 14.53 -5.81 -19.25
CA HIS A 242 15.66 -5.00 -19.67
C HIS A 242 16.93 -5.62 -19.10
N ASP A 243 17.83 -6.05 -19.97
CA ASP A 243 19.14 -6.54 -19.57
C ASP A 243 20.20 -5.58 -20.11
N PHE A 244 20.90 -4.88 -19.21
CA PHE A 244 21.88 -3.84 -19.57
C PHE A 244 23.18 -4.43 -20.13
N ASN A 245 23.42 -5.73 -19.96
CA ASN A 245 24.71 -6.36 -20.23
C ASN A 245 24.71 -7.26 -21.46
N ARG A 246 23.54 -7.64 -21.98
CA ARG A 246 23.41 -8.59 -23.10
C ARG A 246 22.13 -8.40 -23.89
N THR A 247 22.14 -8.89 -25.13
CA THR A 247 20.94 -9.03 -25.94
C THR A 247 20.15 -10.27 -25.51
N ILE A 248 18.87 -10.08 -25.21
CA ILE A 248 17.95 -11.16 -24.84
C ILE A 248 17.59 -11.95 -26.10
N GLY A 249 17.71 -13.28 -26.04
CA GLY A 249 17.48 -14.15 -27.19
C GLY A 249 17.54 -15.63 -26.84
N SER A 250 18.09 -16.44 -27.75
CA SER A 250 18.20 -17.90 -27.62
C SER A 250 18.75 -18.32 -26.26
N GLY A 251 18.08 -19.28 -25.63
CA GLY A 251 18.40 -19.77 -24.29
C GLY A 251 17.65 -19.06 -23.16
N THR A 252 16.84 -18.04 -23.47
CA THR A 252 15.91 -17.45 -22.50
C THR A 252 14.71 -18.36 -22.26
N THR A 253 14.33 -18.54 -21.00
CA THR A 253 13.12 -19.25 -20.57
C THR A 253 12.37 -18.43 -19.50
N ILE A 254 11.07 -18.24 -19.67
CA ILE A 254 10.17 -17.70 -18.64
C ILE A 254 9.29 -18.85 -18.18
N TRP A 255 9.35 -19.21 -16.91
CA TRP A 255 8.57 -20.28 -16.30
C TRP A 255 7.34 -19.71 -15.60
N LEU A 256 6.18 -20.34 -15.80
CA LEU A 256 4.90 -19.88 -15.30
C LEU A 256 4.25 -20.99 -14.47
N ASN A 257 4.18 -20.78 -13.16
CA ASN A 257 3.31 -21.53 -12.27
C ASN A 257 1.96 -20.80 -12.17
N THR A 258 0.93 -21.46 -12.67
CA THR A 258 -0.42 -20.90 -12.83
C THR A 258 -1.35 -21.28 -11.69
N ASP A 259 -1.12 -22.37 -10.98
CA ASP A 259 -1.96 -22.76 -9.83
C ASP A 259 -1.36 -22.34 -8.47
N GLN A 260 -0.11 -21.83 -8.48
CA GLN A 260 0.72 -21.50 -7.32
C GLN A 260 0.93 -22.69 -6.35
N ASP A 261 0.68 -23.92 -6.80
CA ASP A 261 0.97 -25.13 -6.04
C ASP A 261 2.36 -25.65 -6.41
N TYR A 262 3.33 -25.37 -5.54
CA TYR A 262 4.70 -25.85 -5.72
C TYR A 262 4.84 -27.38 -5.58
N ASN A 263 3.77 -28.17 -5.54
CA ASN A 263 3.84 -29.64 -5.61
C ASN A 263 3.34 -30.19 -6.94
N THR A 264 2.71 -29.37 -7.76
CA THR A 264 2.29 -29.67 -9.13
C THR A 264 3.30 -29.12 -10.13
N GLY A 265 3.06 -29.34 -11.43
CA GLY A 265 3.90 -28.82 -12.50
C GLY A 265 5.30 -29.45 -12.63
N HIS A 266 6.11 -28.82 -13.47
CA HIS A 266 7.52 -29.17 -13.67
C HIS A 266 8.38 -28.65 -12.51
N LYS A 267 9.50 -29.33 -12.24
CA LYS A 267 10.46 -28.93 -11.21
C LYS A 267 11.80 -28.60 -11.83
N ILE A 268 12.12 -27.31 -11.86
CA ILE A 268 13.43 -26.84 -12.32
C ILE A 268 14.50 -27.43 -11.41
N TRP A 269 15.45 -28.15 -12.02
CA TRP A 269 16.51 -28.91 -11.33
C TRP A 269 16.01 -29.88 -10.23
N GLY A 270 14.75 -30.29 -10.30
CA GLY A 270 14.13 -31.22 -9.36
C GLY A 270 13.70 -30.64 -8.01
N TYR A 271 13.78 -29.31 -7.80
CA TYR A 271 13.32 -28.70 -6.54
C TYR A 271 12.57 -27.37 -6.72
N ALA A 272 13.03 -26.50 -7.62
CA ALA A 272 12.52 -25.15 -7.76
C ALA A 272 11.19 -25.14 -8.52
N GLY A 273 10.32 -24.19 -8.19
CA GLY A 273 9.13 -23.94 -8.96
C GLY A 273 8.01 -24.95 -8.76
N GLY A 274 7.35 -25.30 -9.85
CA GLY A 274 6.10 -26.05 -9.93
C GLY A 274 5.30 -25.61 -11.15
N GLU A 275 5.95 -25.54 -12.32
CA GLU A 275 5.42 -24.77 -13.46
C GLU A 275 4.66 -25.62 -14.46
N GLU A 276 3.45 -25.18 -14.81
CA GLU A 276 2.63 -25.80 -15.84
C GLU A 276 3.11 -25.41 -17.25
N TYR A 277 3.63 -24.17 -17.39
CA TYR A 277 4.00 -23.59 -18.69
C TYR A 277 5.39 -22.94 -18.67
N ASN A 278 5.98 -22.83 -19.86
CA ASN A 278 7.18 -22.03 -20.07
C ASN A 278 7.16 -21.32 -21.44
N ILE A 279 7.71 -20.12 -21.51
CA ILE A 279 7.98 -19.39 -22.74
C ILE A 279 9.46 -19.57 -23.04
N ASN A 280 9.80 -20.24 -24.15
CA ASN A 280 11.17 -20.61 -24.48
C ASN A 280 11.64 -19.97 -25.79
N PHE A 281 12.88 -19.49 -25.79
CA PHE A 281 13.56 -18.87 -26.92
C PHE A 281 14.60 -19.82 -27.51
N PHE A 282 14.39 -20.23 -28.76
CA PHE A 282 15.31 -21.09 -29.49
C PHE A 282 16.23 -20.28 -30.42
N THR A 283 16.83 -20.96 -31.40
CA THR A 283 17.84 -20.41 -32.32
C THR A 283 17.35 -19.30 -33.24
N ASP A 284 16.05 -18.99 -33.27
CA ASP A 284 15.48 -17.88 -34.04
C ASP A 284 15.22 -16.63 -33.17
N ASP A 285 15.62 -16.65 -31.90
CA ASP A 285 15.49 -15.57 -30.92
C ASP A 285 14.03 -15.12 -30.66
N LYS A 286 13.04 -16.00 -30.88
CA LYS A 286 11.62 -15.69 -30.69
C LYS A 286 11.00 -16.44 -29.51
N PRO A 287 10.05 -15.83 -28.79
CA PRO A 287 9.31 -16.49 -27.71
C PRO A 287 8.23 -17.42 -28.24
N TYR A 288 8.22 -18.67 -27.77
CA TYR A 288 7.14 -19.63 -28.00
C TYR A 288 6.69 -20.24 -26.66
N LEU A 289 5.38 -20.47 -26.50
CA LEU A 289 4.77 -21.05 -25.30
C LEU A 289 4.77 -22.59 -25.37
N TYR A 290 5.17 -23.22 -24.27
CA TYR A 290 5.25 -24.66 -24.06
C TYR A 290 4.63 -25.06 -22.71
N SER A 291 4.43 -26.36 -22.53
CA SER A 291 4.13 -27.00 -21.24
C SER A 291 5.15 -28.08 -20.91
N ASN A 292 5.21 -28.47 -19.63
CA ASN A 292 6.18 -29.39 -19.05
C ASN A 292 7.61 -28.82 -19.05
N ASP A 293 8.63 -29.64 -19.32
CA ASP A 293 10.04 -29.22 -19.33
C ASP A 293 10.31 -28.12 -20.38
N ALA A 294 11.44 -27.42 -20.27
CA ALA A 294 11.84 -26.30 -21.11
C ALA A 294 11.72 -26.68 -22.59
N GLY A 295 10.83 -26.01 -23.32
CA GLY A 295 10.67 -26.24 -24.75
C GLY A 295 10.11 -27.61 -25.16
N GLN A 296 9.53 -28.37 -24.22
CA GLN A 296 9.17 -29.77 -24.45
C GLN A 296 7.89 -29.92 -25.28
N THR A 297 6.75 -29.44 -24.77
CA THR A 297 5.44 -29.63 -25.42
C THR A 297 4.91 -28.29 -25.92
N PHE A 298 4.98 -28.07 -27.23
CA PHE A 298 4.54 -26.82 -27.87
C PHE A 298 3.05 -26.55 -27.67
N ILE A 299 2.72 -25.32 -27.28
CA ILE A 299 1.33 -24.83 -27.11
C ILE A 299 1.01 -23.77 -28.16
N ALA A 300 1.80 -22.69 -28.25
CA ALA A 300 1.53 -21.57 -29.15
C ALA A 300 2.80 -20.76 -29.49
N GLY A 301 2.80 -20.07 -30.62
CA GLY A 301 3.79 -19.02 -30.90
C GLY A 301 4.12 -18.82 -32.40
N PRO A 302 4.98 -17.83 -32.72
CA PRO A 302 5.64 -16.94 -31.77
C PRO A 302 4.61 -16.03 -31.06
N LEU A 303 4.87 -15.71 -29.78
CA LEU A 303 4.04 -14.76 -29.05
C LEU A 303 4.16 -13.36 -29.65
N ASN A 304 3.29 -12.42 -29.27
CA ASN A 304 3.50 -11.02 -29.63
C ASN A 304 4.64 -10.47 -28.76
N PHE A 305 5.66 -9.92 -29.39
CA PHE A 305 6.90 -9.49 -28.74
C PHE A 305 7.60 -8.39 -29.52
N ALA A 306 8.48 -7.65 -28.84
CA ALA A 306 9.39 -6.69 -29.43
C ALA A 306 10.74 -6.70 -28.68
N THR A 307 11.84 -6.46 -29.39
CA THR A 307 13.17 -6.33 -28.78
C THR A 307 13.89 -5.13 -29.40
N THR A 308 14.40 -4.25 -28.56
CA THR A 308 15.12 -3.04 -28.96
C THR A 308 16.46 -2.99 -28.24
N SER A 309 17.53 -2.55 -28.92
CA SER A 309 18.82 -2.31 -28.26
C SER A 309 18.71 -1.08 -27.34
N ASP A 310 19.30 -1.17 -26.16
CA ASP A 310 19.33 -0.08 -25.18
C ASP A 310 20.36 1.03 -25.49
N GLY A 311 21.24 0.80 -26.48
CA GLY A 311 22.35 1.70 -26.83
C GLY A 311 23.58 1.60 -25.91
N THR A 312 23.54 0.78 -24.85
CA THR A 312 24.64 0.56 -23.88
C THR A 312 25.26 -0.83 -23.94
N GLY A 313 24.78 -1.69 -24.84
CA GLY A 313 25.30 -3.05 -25.03
C GLY A 313 24.32 -4.15 -24.62
N GLY A 314 23.15 -3.75 -24.10
CA GLY A 314 22.05 -4.59 -23.70
C GLY A 314 20.83 -4.49 -24.64
N SER A 315 19.69 -4.97 -24.15
CA SER A 315 18.41 -4.87 -24.86
C SER A 315 17.22 -4.82 -23.92
N ILE A 316 16.16 -4.15 -24.38
CA ILE A 316 14.81 -4.18 -23.80
C ILE A 316 13.97 -5.14 -24.63
N MET A 317 13.34 -6.11 -23.98
CA MET A 317 12.43 -7.06 -24.59
C MET A 317 11.07 -7.00 -23.93
N GLU A 318 10.02 -6.92 -24.74
CA GLU A 318 8.65 -7.02 -24.30
C GLU A 318 7.96 -8.22 -24.95
N LEU A 319 7.03 -8.84 -24.23
CA LEU A 319 6.13 -9.85 -24.80
C LEU A 319 4.83 -9.97 -24.01
N GLU A 320 3.83 -10.58 -24.62
CA GLU A 320 2.55 -10.88 -23.98
C GLU A 320 2.10 -12.33 -24.20
N VAL A 321 1.44 -12.90 -23.18
CA VAL A 321 0.76 -14.19 -23.22
C VAL A 321 -0.72 -14.00 -22.87
N ASP A 322 -1.60 -14.61 -23.66
CA ASP A 322 -3.04 -14.59 -23.43
C ASP A 322 -3.40 -15.54 -22.26
N GLU A 323 -4.20 -15.08 -21.29
CA GLU A 323 -4.69 -15.92 -20.19
C GLU A 323 -5.38 -17.18 -20.74
N ALA A 324 -6.13 -17.06 -21.84
CA ALA A 324 -6.81 -18.20 -22.44
C ALA A 324 -5.87 -19.32 -22.91
N ALA A 325 -4.58 -19.01 -23.14
CA ALA A 325 -3.58 -20.00 -23.58
C ALA A 325 -2.95 -20.79 -22.42
N ILE A 326 -2.94 -20.22 -21.21
CA ILE A 326 -2.37 -20.84 -20.00
C ILE A 326 -3.45 -21.26 -18.98
N GLY A 327 -4.71 -20.91 -19.24
CA GLY A 327 -5.81 -21.13 -18.32
C GLY A 327 -5.90 -20.03 -17.26
N THR A 328 -7.06 -19.92 -16.61
CA THR A 328 -7.21 -19.01 -15.48
C THR A 328 -6.41 -19.54 -14.30
N PRO A 329 -5.53 -18.73 -13.70
CA PRO A 329 -4.74 -19.16 -12.55
C PRO A 329 -5.61 -19.75 -11.43
N GLY A 330 -5.08 -20.77 -10.75
CA GLY A 330 -5.70 -21.32 -9.54
C GLY A 330 -5.60 -20.36 -8.35
N GLY A 331 -4.60 -19.46 -8.35
CA GLY A 331 -4.37 -18.40 -7.37
C GLY A 331 -4.71 -16.99 -7.88
N ASP A 332 -4.32 -15.98 -7.09
CA ASP A 332 -4.55 -14.56 -7.41
C ASP A 332 -3.49 -13.98 -8.37
N ALA A 333 -2.42 -14.73 -8.62
CA ALA A 333 -1.28 -14.37 -9.47
C ALA A 333 -0.78 -15.59 -10.26
N ILE A 334 0.10 -15.34 -11.23
CA ILE A 334 1.03 -16.34 -11.73
C ILE A 334 2.39 -16.13 -11.04
N SER A 335 3.00 -17.23 -10.65
CA SER A 335 4.36 -17.29 -10.12
C SER A 335 5.34 -17.43 -11.28
N LEU A 336 6.41 -16.63 -11.27
CA LEU A 336 7.31 -16.45 -12.41
C LEU A 336 8.77 -16.63 -12.01
N LEU A 337 9.47 -17.45 -12.78
CA LEU A 337 10.93 -17.55 -12.76
C LEU A 337 11.46 -17.28 -14.17
N PHE A 338 12.56 -16.54 -14.27
CA PHE A 338 13.18 -16.20 -15.54
C PHE A 338 14.61 -16.72 -15.56
N ASP A 339 14.96 -17.30 -16.68
CA ASP A 339 16.32 -17.62 -17.07
C ASP A 339 16.60 -16.83 -18.35
N VAL A 340 17.53 -15.87 -18.30
CA VAL A 340 17.95 -15.09 -19.48
C VAL A 340 19.21 -15.71 -20.06
N ASN A 341 19.09 -16.22 -21.28
CA ASN A 341 20.16 -16.86 -22.06
C ASN A 341 20.92 -18.02 -21.36
N ASN A 342 20.35 -18.72 -20.36
CA ASN A 342 21.03 -19.72 -19.49
C ASN A 342 22.12 -19.14 -18.56
N ASP A 343 22.23 -17.80 -18.48
CA ASP A 343 23.31 -17.12 -17.78
C ASP A 343 22.83 -16.30 -16.58
N SER A 344 21.61 -15.76 -16.63
CA SER A 344 21.07 -14.87 -15.60
C SER A 344 19.71 -15.37 -15.11
N TYR A 345 19.67 -15.81 -13.85
CA TYR A 345 18.46 -16.33 -13.22
C TYR A 345 17.79 -15.22 -12.41
N LEU A 346 16.53 -14.92 -12.69
CA LEU A 346 15.70 -13.95 -11.99
C LEU A 346 14.53 -14.70 -11.33
N PRO A 347 14.37 -14.67 -10.01
CA PRO A 347 15.25 -14.03 -9.04
C PRO A 347 16.64 -14.68 -8.97
N ARG A 348 17.61 -13.96 -8.40
CA ARG A 348 19.02 -14.40 -8.26
C ARG A 348 19.21 -15.79 -7.62
N SER A 349 18.19 -16.29 -6.93
CA SER A 349 18.10 -17.61 -6.32
C SER A 349 16.69 -18.14 -6.49
N TYR A 350 16.50 -19.35 -7.00
CA TYR A 350 15.20 -20.05 -6.96
C TYR A 350 14.96 -20.81 -5.65
N TRP A 351 15.76 -20.50 -4.61
CA TRP A 351 15.61 -21.05 -3.27
C TRP A 351 15.18 -19.95 -2.28
N PRO A 352 14.23 -20.22 -1.35
CA PRO A 352 13.39 -21.42 -1.24
C PRO A 352 12.51 -21.65 -2.49
N ASN A 353 11.85 -22.81 -2.63
CA ASN A 353 11.04 -23.10 -3.83
C ASN A 353 9.94 -22.06 -4.11
N THR A 354 9.55 -21.28 -3.09
CA THR A 354 8.62 -20.15 -3.14
C THR A 354 9.30 -18.81 -3.47
N ASN A 355 10.56 -18.81 -3.89
CA ASN A 355 11.28 -17.59 -4.24
C ASN A 355 11.10 -17.32 -5.74
N ASP A 356 10.01 -16.65 -6.07
CA ASP A 356 9.59 -16.28 -7.41
C ASP A 356 9.09 -14.82 -7.46
N TYR A 357 8.79 -14.35 -8.66
CA TYR A 357 8.02 -13.11 -8.84
C TYR A 357 6.55 -13.45 -9.01
N GLU A 358 5.66 -12.68 -8.41
CA GLU A 358 4.23 -12.83 -8.61
C GLU A 358 3.69 -11.75 -9.53
N LEU A 359 3.13 -12.14 -10.67
CA LEU A 359 2.35 -11.23 -11.50
C LEU A 359 0.86 -11.45 -11.28
N LYS A 360 0.25 -10.50 -10.59
CA LYS A 360 -1.17 -10.55 -10.22
C LYS A 360 -2.07 -10.45 -11.44
N ARG A 361 -3.10 -11.28 -11.46
CA ARG A 361 -4.24 -11.11 -12.36
C ARG A 361 -4.98 -9.83 -11.99
N GLU A 362 -5.66 -9.17 -12.93
CA GLU A 362 -6.55 -8.06 -12.56
C GLU A 362 -7.67 -8.60 -11.66
N GLN A 363 -7.59 -8.22 -10.39
CA GLN A 363 -8.63 -8.48 -9.42
C GLN A 363 -9.66 -7.35 -9.45
N SER A 364 -10.89 -7.64 -9.01
CA SER A 364 -11.87 -6.59 -8.77
C SER A 364 -11.26 -5.55 -7.82
N THR A 365 -11.25 -4.30 -8.25
CA THR A 365 -10.55 -3.18 -7.62
C THR A 365 -10.87 -3.07 -6.14
N ALA A 366 -9.83 -3.13 -5.30
CA ALA A 366 -9.93 -2.73 -3.91
C ALA A 366 -10.59 -1.34 -3.82
N PRO A 367 -11.49 -1.09 -2.85
CA PRO A 367 -12.16 0.19 -2.75
C PRO A 367 -11.21 1.35 -2.45
N ILE A 368 -10.05 1.08 -1.85
CA ILE A 368 -9.08 2.10 -1.44
C ILE A 368 -7.65 1.73 -1.85
N ALA A 369 -6.80 2.75 -1.93
CA ALA A 369 -5.36 2.62 -2.05
C ALA A 369 -4.64 3.40 -0.94
N ILE A 370 -3.49 2.92 -0.48
CA ILE A 370 -2.65 3.56 0.53
C ILE A 370 -1.30 3.87 -0.11
N VAL A 371 -0.92 5.14 -0.11
CA VAL A 371 0.30 5.63 -0.77
C VAL A 371 1.46 5.67 0.20
N TYR A 372 2.58 5.08 -0.22
CA TYR A 372 3.89 5.21 0.41
C TYR A 372 4.70 6.28 -0.34
N SER A 373 5.19 7.29 0.37
CA SER A 373 6.07 8.31 -0.20
C SER A 373 7.48 8.10 0.30
N GLU A 374 8.35 7.53 -0.55
CA GLU A 374 9.78 7.41 -0.28
C GLU A 374 10.42 8.80 -0.05
N THR A 375 9.93 9.82 -0.76
CA THR A 375 10.42 11.18 -0.59
C THR A 375 10.09 11.74 0.80
N SER A 376 8.89 11.45 1.32
CA SER A 376 8.49 11.84 2.67
C SER A 376 9.14 10.97 3.74
N GLU A 377 9.37 9.69 3.49
CA GLU A 377 10.15 8.81 4.36
C GLU A 377 11.56 9.38 4.59
N GLY A 378 12.26 9.75 3.52
CA GLY A 378 13.62 10.31 3.59
C GLY A 378 13.73 11.64 4.33
N GLN A 379 12.62 12.37 4.45
CA GLN A 379 12.53 13.63 5.20
C GLN A 379 11.83 13.46 6.57
N PHE A 380 11.37 12.25 6.89
CA PHE A 380 10.74 11.96 8.17
C PHE A 380 11.79 11.89 9.28
N PHE A 381 11.36 12.08 10.53
CA PHE A 381 12.30 12.10 11.67
C PHE A 381 12.96 10.73 11.92
N ASP A 382 12.32 9.64 11.49
CA ASP A 382 12.79 8.27 11.60
C ASP A 382 12.09 7.40 10.53
N THR A 383 12.88 6.70 9.71
CA THR A 383 12.34 5.91 8.58
C THR A 383 11.53 4.71 9.04
N LYS A 384 11.91 4.08 10.16
CA LYS A 384 11.14 2.97 10.75
C LYS A 384 9.79 3.46 11.28
N ALA A 385 9.74 4.65 11.89
CA ALA A 385 8.50 5.27 12.32
C ALA A 385 7.60 5.61 11.13
N TYR A 386 8.14 6.05 9.99
CA TYR A 386 7.36 6.25 8.76
C TYR A 386 6.74 4.93 8.26
N ALA A 387 7.53 3.85 8.20
CA ALA A 387 7.02 2.52 7.83
C ALA A 387 5.94 2.01 8.81
N GLN A 388 6.09 2.27 10.12
CA GLN A 388 5.07 1.94 11.11
C GLN A 388 3.78 2.77 10.94
N LEU A 389 3.90 4.06 10.62
CA LEU A 389 2.75 4.92 10.27
C LEU A 389 2.00 4.34 9.07
N PHE A 390 2.74 3.97 8.02
CA PHE A 390 2.16 3.34 6.83
C PHE A 390 1.41 2.04 7.15
N MET A 391 2.00 1.14 7.96
CA MET A 391 1.34 -0.09 8.40
C MET A 391 0.17 0.15 9.36
N SER A 392 0.23 1.19 10.20
CA SER A 392 -0.89 1.55 11.08
C SER A 392 -2.16 1.89 10.29
N VAL A 393 -1.99 2.56 9.14
CA VAL A 393 -3.09 2.85 8.21
C VAL A 393 -3.61 1.58 7.53
N GLN A 394 -2.74 0.63 7.17
CA GLN A 394 -3.14 -0.69 6.66
C GLN A 394 -4.03 -1.42 7.69
N SER A 395 -3.62 -1.46 8.96
CA SER A 395 -4.43 -2.05 10.04
C SER A 395 -5.79 -1.37 10.21
N GLN A 396 -5.88 -0.06 10.03
CA GLN A 396 -7.16 0.66 10.08
C GLN A 396 -8.05 0.37 8.88
N ALA A 397 -7.48 0.11 7.70
CA ALA A 397 -8.22 -0.41 6.55
C ALA A 397 -8.76 -1.83 6.79
N ILE A 398 -7.94 -2.71 7.39
CA ILE A 398 -8.36 -4.04 7.86
C ILE A 398 -9.52 -3.93 8.85
N MET A 399 -9.41 -3.05 9.85
CA MET A 399 -10.51 -2.77 10.78
C MET A 399 -11.74 -2.23 10.06
N ALA A 400 -11.58 -1.35 9.06
CA ALA A 400 -12.70 -0.85 8.27
C ALA A 400 -13.40 -1.95 7.44
N GLY A 401 -12.75 -3.10 7.30
CA GLY A 401 -13.16 -4.18 6.43
C GLY A 401 -13.18 -3.80 4.96
N LEU A 402 -12.21 -2.96 4.57
CA LEU A 402 -11.95 -2.50 3.22
C LEU A 402 -10.59 -3.04 2.77
N PRO A 403 -10.57 -4.02 1.85
CA PRO A 403 -9.33 -4.39 1.16
C PRO A 403 -8.68 -3.18 0.50
N PHE A 404 -7.37 -3.24 0.33
CA PHE A 404 -6.58 -2.09 -0.12
C PHE A 404 -5.42 -2.50 -1.03
N ASP A 405 -5.08 -1.60 -1.93
CA ASP A 405 -3.80 -1.64 -2.63
C ASP A 405 -2.77 -0.72 -1.98
N LEU A 406 -1.50 -1.03 -2.20
CA LEU A 406 -0.38 -0.20 -1.78
C LEU A 406 0.22 0.42 -3.03
N LEU A 407 0.42 1.73 -3.00
CA LEU A 407 0.94 2.51 -4.11
C LEU A 407 2.23 3.23 -3.71
N ASN A 408 3.08 3.54 -4.69
CA ASN A 408 4.22 4.44 -4.54
C ASN A 408 3.91 5.83 -5.15
N GLU A 409 4.92 6.71 -5.25
CA GLU A 409 4.73 8.05 -5.83
C GLU A 409 4.49 8.01 -7.34
N ASP A 410 5.17 7.11 -8.07
CA ASP A 410 5.05 7.00 -9.52
C ASP A 410 3.68 6.45 -9.93
N ASP A 411 3.04 5.64 -9.09
CA ASP A 411 1.67 5.19 -9.29
C ASP A 411 0.68 6.33 -9.46
N LEU A 412 0.96 7.49 -8.87
CA LEU A 412 0.13 8.68 -8.98
C LEU A 412 0.26 9.37 -10.34
N LEU A 413 1.26 8.99 -11.14
CA LEU A 413 1.42 9.43 -12.53
C LEU A 413 0.50 8.66 -13.49
N ASP A 414 -0.13 7.58 -13.03
CA ASP A 414 -1.09 6.79 -13.80
C ASP A 414 -2.54 7.09 -13.40
N LEU A 415 -3.19 7.95 -14.18
CA LEU A 415 -4.60 8.31 -13.96
C LEU A 415 -5.52 7.08 -14.04
N SER A 416 -5.25 6.15 -14.95
CA SER A 416 -6.07 4.95 -15.14
C SER A 416 -6.00 4.03 -13.91
N LYS A 417 -4.87 4.03 -13.20
CA LYS A 417 -4.68 3.31 -11.95
C LYS A 417 -5.42 4.00 -10.80
N ILE A 418 -5.17 5.28 -10.57
CA ILE A 418 -5.68 5.95 -9.36
C ILE A 418 -7.21 6.18 -9.39
N THR A 419 -7.82 6.21 -10.57
CA THR A 419 -9.29 6.37 -10.73
C THR A 419 -10.08 5.09 -10.47
N LYS A 420 -9.40 3.94 -10.34
CA LYS A 420 -10.02 2.67 -9.93
C LYS A 420 -10.50 2.69 -8.47
N TYR A 421 -9.92 3.54 -7.64
CA TYR A 421 -10.20 3.62 -6.20
C TYR A 421 -11.31 4.62 -5.89
N LYS A 422 -12.08 4.36 -4.82
CA LYS A 422 -13.00 5.35 -4.26
C LYS A 422 -12.31 6.34 -3.34
N THR A 423 -11.24 5.90 -2.69
CA THR A 423 -10.45 6.73 -1.78
C THR A 423 -8.97 6.40 -1.92
N ILE A 424 -8.13 7.44 -1.97
CA ILE A 424 -6.68 7.32 -1.84
C ILE A 424 -6.28 7.88 -0.48
N VAL A 425 -5.51 7.10 0.26
CA VAL A 425 -5.07 7.40 1.62
C VAL A 425 -3.59 7.74 1.59
N PHE A 426 -3.23 8.89 2.14
CA PHE A 426 -1.87 9.37 2.29
C PHE A 426 -1.55 9.45 3.79
N PRO A 427 -0.92 8.43 4.40
CA PRO A 427 -0.58 8.46 5.82
C PRO A 427 0.21 9.73 6.18
N TYR A 428 1.21 10.06 5.36
CA TYR A 428 1.91 11.34 5.35
C TYR A 428 2.63 11.51 4.01
N PHE A 429 2.38 12.62 3.31
CA PHE A 429 2.99 12.89 2.01
C PHE A 429 3.30 14.39 1.85
N ALA A 430 4.14 14.92 2.73
CA ALA A 430 4.50 16.33 2.71
C ALA A 430 5.51 16.67 1.60
N ASN A 431 6.41 15.74 1.29
CA ASN A 431 7.54 15.93 0.39
C ASN A 431 7.36 15.14 -0.91
N VAL A 432 7.73 15.74 -2.03
CA VAL A 432 7.65 15.11 -3.36
C VAL A 432 8.82 15.53 -4.23
N LYS A 433 9.30 14.63 -5.09
CA LYS A 433 10.31 14.98 -6.10
C LYS A 433 9.76 16.06 -7.03
N SER A 434 10.51 17.14 -7.19
CA SER A 434 10.12 18.28 -8.03
C SER A 434 9.80 17.88 -9.47
N SER A 435 10.47 16.84 -10.01
CA SER A 435 10.22 16.30 -11.34
C SER A 435 8.88 15.57 -11.47
N LEU A 436 8.33 15.02 -10.38
CA LEU A 436 7.07 14.26 -10.38
C LEU A 436 5.86 15.14 -10.07
N LEU A 437 6.06 16.25 -9.35
CA LEU A 437 5.00 17.11 -8.84
C LEU A 437 3.97 17.54 -9.90
N PRO A 438 4.34 18.02 -11.11
CA PRO A 438 3.35 18.44 -12.10
C PRO A 438 2.42 17.32 -12.57
N GLY A 439 2.94 16.09 -12.70
CA GLY A 439 2.15 14.92 -13.11
C GLY A 439 1.21 14.46 -11.99
N ILE A 440 1.75 14.33 -10.78
CA ILE A 440 0.98 13.93 -9.59
C ILE A 440 -0.15 14.93 -9.30
N GLU A 441 0.15 16.23 -9.33
CA GLU A 441 -0.83 17.28 -9.11
C GLU A 441 -1.98 17.23 -10.12
N GLN A 442 -1.65 17.15 -11.42
CA GLN A 442 -2.65 17.08 -12.49
C GLN A 442 -3.55 15.85 -12.34
N ASN A 443 -2.96 14.68 -12.07
CA ASN A 443 -3.71 13.44 -11.96
C ASN A 443 -4.59 13.39 -10.73
N LEU A 444 -4.10 13.86 -9.57
CA LEU A 444 -4.91 13.94 -8.36
C LEU A 444 -6.07 14.93 -8.52
N ILE A 445 -5.84 16.09 -9.12
CA ILE A 445 -6.91 17.05 -9.43
C ILE A 445 -7.98 16.38 -10.30
N THR A 446 -7.55 15.74 -11.39
CA THR A 446 -8.46 15.06 -12.34
C THR A 446 -9.23 13.91 -11.67
N ALA A 447 -8.56 13.08 -10.87
CA ALA A 447 -9.18 11.98 -10.14
C ALA A 447 -10.24 12.48 -9.16
N VAL A 448 -9.95 13.57 -8.43
CA VAL A 448 -10.91 14.19 -7.51
C VAL A 448 -12.08 14.82 -8.26
N SER A 449 -11.83 15.68 -9.26
CA SER A 449 -12.86 16.48 -9.92
C SER A 449 -13.75 15.68 -10.86
N ASP A 450 -13.18 14.74 -11.61
CA ASP A 450 -13.86 14.10 -12.74
C ASP A 450 -14.29 12.66 -12.40
N TYR A 451 -13.56 12.00 -11.50
CA TYR A 451 -13.80 10.60 -11.11
C TYR A 451 -14.31 10.43 -9.68
N ASN A 452 -14.49 11.52 -8.94
CA ASN A 452 -15.03 11.54 -7.58
C ASN A 452 -14.19 10.75 -6.58
N VAL A 453 -12.86 10.73 -6.75
CA VAL A 453 -11.93 10.04 -5.84
C VAL A 453 -11.75 10.86 -4.55
N GLY A 454 -11.98 10.23 -3.40
CA GLY A 454 -11.75 10.83 -2.08
C GLY A 454 -10.26 10.81 -1.69
N ILE A 455 -9.87 11.78 -0.84
CA ILE A 455 -8.51 11.86 -0.28
C ILE A 455 -8.59 11.83 1.24
N VAL A 456 -7.86 10.91 1.88
CA VAL A 456 -7.70 10.87 3.33
C VAL A 456 -6.23 11.09 3.66
N THR A 457 -5.88 12.13 4.42
CA THR A 457 -4.49 12.46 4.74
C THR A 457 -4.32 13.04 6.13
N ALA A 458 -3.09 13.09 6.62
CA ALA A 458 -2.73 13.79 7.84
C ALA A 458 -1.61 14.81 7.61
N GLY A 459 -1.64 15.91 8.37
CA GLY A 459 -0.61 16.94 8.32
C GLY A 459 -0.50 17.61 6.94
N ASN A 460 0.72 17.78 6.46
CA ASN A 460 0.99 18.38 5.16
C ASN A 460 0.80 17.37 4.01
N LEU A 461 0.28 17.83 2.87
CA LEU A 461 0.15 17.06 1.63
C LEU A 461 0.70 17.89 0.46
N LEU A 462 1.77 17.42 -0.18
CA LEU A 462 2.46 18.05 -1.32
C LEU A 462 2.80 19.52 -1.07
N THR A 463 3.50 19.80 0.04
CA THR A 463 3.86 21.16 0.46
C THR A 463 5.35 21.45 0.37
N ASN A 464 6.19 20.42 0.25
CA ASN A 464 7.63 20.51 0.27
C ASN A 464 8.24 19.72 -0.91
N ASP A 465 9.43 20.13 -1.33
CA ASP A 465 10.25 19.39 -2.29
C ASP A 465 10.99 18.22 -1.61
N GLU A 466 11.78 17.50 -2.41
CA GLU A 466 12.58 16.35 -1.98
C GLU A 466 13.67 16.69 -0.95
N THR A 467 14.02 17.95 -0.78
CA THR A 467 15.04 18.43 0.17
C THR A 467 14.44 18.87 1.51
N GLY A 468 13.11 18.89 1.62
CA GLY A 468 12.41 19.44 2.78
C GLY A 468 12.07 20.93 2.66
N ALA A 469 12.52 21.62 1.60
CA ALA A 469 12.20 23.03 1.42
C ALA A 469 10.73 23.19 0.98
N SER A 470 10.09 24.28 1.39
CA SER A 470 8.72 24.56 0.98
C SER A 470 8.65 24.81 -0.53
N LEU A 471 7.63 24.26 -1.17
CA LEU A 471 7.39 24.52 -2.59
C LEU A 471 7.18 26.02 -2.84
N PRO A 472 7.64 26.55 -3.99
CA PRO A 472 7.51 27.97 -4.31
C PRO A 472 6.08 28.51 -4.25
N GLY A 473 5.96 29.81 -3.95
CA GLY A 473 4.66 30.48 -3.88
C GLY A 473 3.84 30.08 -2.64
N ASP A 474 2.59 29.67 -2.87
CA ASP A 474 1.71 29.15 -1.83
C ASP A 474 1.91 27.63 -1.70
N ALA A 475 2.76 27.23 -0.75
CA ALA A 475 3.04 25.83 -0.46
C ALA A 475 1.77 25.00 -0.13
N TYR A 476 0.66 25.63 0.27
CA TYR A 476 -0.61 24.95 0.58
C TYR A 476 -1.63 24.98 -0.56
N SER A 477 -1.27 25.52 -1.73
CA SER A 477 -2.17 25.63 -2.90
C SER A 477 -2.83 24.29 -3.26
N ARG A 478 -2.07 23.19 -3.27
CA ARG A 478 -2.59 21.84 -3.56
C ARG A 478 -3.61 21.37 -2.53
N MET A 479 -3.33 21.54 -1.23
CA MET A 479 -4.30 21.19 -0.17
C MET A 479 -5.60 22.01 -0.28
N LYS A 480 -5.48 23.29 -0.66
CA LYS A 480 -6.64 24.16 -0.88
C LYS A 480 -7.46 23.70 -2.08
N ALA A 481 -6.81 23.34 -3.19
CA ALA A 481 -7.47 22.90 -4.41
C ALA A 481 -8.09 21.50 -4.29
N LEU A 482 -7.36 20.55 -3.69
CA LEU A 482 -7.79 19.14 -3.60
C LEU A 482 -8.83 18.92 -2.51
N MET A 483 -8.69 19.60 -1.36
CA MET A 483 -9.48 19.30 -0.16
C MET A 483 -10.14 20.53 0.47
N GLY A 484 -9.79 21.74 0.06
CA GLY A 484 -10.30 22.97 0.67
C GLY A 484 -9.79 23.22 2.08
N VAL A 485 -8.61 22.71 2.44
CA VAL A 485 -7.99 22.85 3.77
C VAL A 485 -6.66 23.58 3.66
N THR A 486 -6.30 24.41 4.65
CA THR A 486 -5.00 25.08 4.73
C THR A 486 -4.48 25.11 6.16
N ARG A 487 -3.15 25.05 6.31
CA ARG A 487 -2.50 25.31 7.60
C ARG A 487 -2.57 26.81 7.92
N VAL A 488 -2.72 27.15 9.19
CA VAL A 488 -2.67 28.54 9.68
C VAL A 488 -1.55 28.80 10.67
N ASP A 489 -1.21 27.82 11.50
CA ASP A 489 -0.16 27.92 12.53
C ASP A 489 0.11 26.51 13.11
N GLY A 490 0.96 26.37 14.11
CA GLY A 490 1.24 25.11 14.82
C GLY A 490 2.42 25.27 15.78
N GLY A 491 2.67 24.28 16.62
CA GLY A 491 3.81 24.30 17.53
C GLY A 491 3.74 23.25 18.64
N GLY A 492 4.57 23.44 19.66
CA GLY A 492 4.67 22.57 20.82
C GLY A 492 5.94 22.85 21.62
N PRO A 493 6.21 22.07 22.68
CA PRO A 493 5.38 20.94 23.13
C PRO A 493 4.18 21.38 23.98
N PHE A 494 3.05 20.67 23.84
CA PHE A 494 1.80 20.95 24.55
C PHE A 494 1.18 19.72 25.22
N THR A 495 0.22 19.99 26.12
CA THR A 495 -0.78 19.00 26.56
C THR A 495 -2.06 19.20 25.74
N ILE A 496 -2.47 18.16 25.02
CA ILE A 496 -3.53 18.20 24.00
C ILE A 496 -4.58 17.14 24.32
N ASN A 497 -5.85 17.52 24.39
CA ASN A 497 -6.95 16.55 24.42
C ASN A 497 -7.66 16.51 23.07
N TYR A 498 -7.57 15.36 22.38
CA TYR A 498 -8.26 15.12 21.11
C TYR A 498 -9.68 14.60 21.39
N LYS A 499 -10.70 15.30 20.89
CA LYS A 499 -12.11 15.10 21.27
C LYS A 499 -13.06 15.11 20.09
N ILE A 500 -14.13 14.31 20.19
CA ILE A 500 -15.25 14.37 19.24
C ILE A 500 -16.02 15.68 19.41
N SER A 501 -16.15 16.43 18.32
CA SER A 501 -16.90 17.69 18.25
C SER A 501 -18.21 17.57 17.48
N ASN A 502 -18.40 16.51 16.70
CA ASN A 502 -19.64 16.22 16.00
C ASN A 502 -19.95 14.74 16.10
N SER A 503 -20.97 14.37 16.88
CA SER A 503 -21.44 12.98 17.05
C SER A 503 -22.66 12.64 16.20
N ALA A 504 -23.10 13.56 15.33
CA ALA A 504 -24.24 13.36 14.42
C ALA A 504 -23.81 12.99 12.99
N HIS A 505 -22.54 13.23 12.65
CA HIS A 505 -21.98 12.88 11.35
C HIS A 505 -21.88 11.35 11.18
N PRO A 506 -22.04 10.76 9.98
CA PRO A 506 -21.99 9.31 9.78
C PRO A 506 -20.70 8.61 10.28
N ILE A 507 -19.58 9.34 10.32
CA ILE A 507 -18.32 8.86 10.90
C ILE A 507 -18.50 8.49 12.38
N THR A 508 -19.22 9.32 13.13
CA THR A 508 -19.26 9.26 14.60
C THR A 508 -20.62 8.84 15.16
N SER A 509 -21.69 8.95 14.38
CA SER A 509 -23.05 8.65 14.80
C SER A 509 -23.19 7.21 15.26
N ASN A 510 -23.80 7.03 16.42
CA ASN A 510 -24.00 5.73 17.09
C ASN A 510 -22.71 4.99 17.48
N GLU A 511 -21.54 5.64 17.36
CA GLU A 511 -20.24 5.04 17.70
C GLU A 511 -19.54 5.84 18.80
N TYR A 512 -19.51 7.18 18.72
CA TYR A 512 -18.82 8.03 19.69
C TYR A 512 -19.75 9.06 20.31
N ALA A 513 -19.46 9.43 21.57
CA ALA A 513 -20.21 10.47 22.26
C ALA A 513 -19.69 11.87 21.93
N TYR A 514 -20.55 12.88 21.97
CA TYR A 514 -20.12 14.29 21.92
C TYR A 514 -19.19 14.61 23.10
N ASN A 515 -18.10 15.34 22.85
CA ASN A 515 -17.02 15.64 23.82
C ASN A 515 -16.25 14.42 24.34
N GLU A 516 -16.44 13.23 23.77
CA GLU A 516 -15.62 12.08 24.11
C GLU A 516 -14.15 12.37 23.83
N VAL A 517 -13.29 12.14 24.83
CA VAL A 517 -11.84 12.22 24.68
C VAL A 517 -11.36 10.93 24.04
N LEU A 518 -10.85 11.05 22.82
CA LEU A 518 -10.28 9.94 22.07
C LEU A 518 -8.88 9.59 22.60
N ARG A 519 -8.06 10.62 22.83
CA ARG A 519 -6.69 10.48 23.35
C ARG A 519 -6.25 11.79 23.99
N SER A 520 -5.41 11.67 25.01
CA SER A 520 -4.69 12.80 25.61
C SER A 520 -3.19 12.63 25.32
N TYR A 521 -2.58 13.67 24.77
CA TYR A 521 -1.15 13.73 24.50
C TYR A 521 -0.48 14.70 25.47
N THR A 522 0.69 14.33 25.97
CA THR A 522 1.56 15.19 26.76
C THR A 522 2.86 15.43 26.00
N ASN A 523 3.44 16.61 26.16
CA ASN A 523 4.70 17.00 25.51
C ASN A 523 4.67 16.83 23.96
N SER A 524 3.52 17.09 23.32
CA SER A 524 3.30 16.80 21.91
C SER A 524 3.28 18.06 21.04
N PHE A 525 3.70 17.92 19.79
CA PHE A 525 3.64 18.95 18.77
C PHE A 525 2.42 18.74 17.88
N THR A 526 1.85 19.83 17.37
CA THR A 526 0.66 19.76 16.52
C THR A 526 0.56 20.95 15.59
N ASP A 527 -0.20 20.77 14.51
CA ASP A 527 -0.50 21.79 13.52
C ASP A 527 -1.98 22.20 13.56
N TYR A 528 -2.24 23.45 13.19
CA TYR A 528 -3.59 24.02 13.14
C TYR A 528 -3.99 24.20 11.69
N PHE A 529 -5.02 23.46 11.29
CA PHE A 529 -5.63 23.53 9.98
C PHE A 529 -7.05 24.09 10.07
N VAL A 530 -7.47 24.79 9.01
CA VAL A 530 -8.83 25.32 8.89
C VAL A 530 -9.38 25.05 7.48
N PRO A 531 -10.71 24.92 7.34
CA PRO A 531 -11.35 24.98 6.03
C PRO A 531 -11.13 26.36 5.41
N THR A 532 -10.89 26.38 4.11
CA THR A 532 -10.79 27.60 3.29
C THR A 532 -12.15 28.27 3.06
N GLY A 533 -13.25 27.51 3.23
CA GLY A 533 -14.60 27.92 2.89
C GLY A 533 -14.98 27.68 1.42
N SER A 534 -14.08 27.16 0.60
CA SER A 534 -14.33 26.84 -0.82
C SER A 534 -15.30 25.68 -1.00
N TYR A 535 -15.32 24.73 -0.06
CA TYR A 535 -16.17 23.53 -0.09
C TYR A 535 -16.96 23.38 1.20
N SER A 536 -18.04 22.60 1.15
CA SER A 536 -18.79 22.19 2.35
C SER A 536 -17.84 21.44 3.29
N SER A 537 -17.78 21.84 4.55
CA SER A 537 -16.85 21.27 5.53
C SER A 537 -17.52 20.98 6.86
N ASN A 538 -17.16 19.87 7.50
CA ASN A 538 -17.55 19.54 8.87
C ASN A 538 -16.31 19.32 9.74
N ILE A 539 -16.38 19.75 11.00
CA ILE A 539 -15.35 19.47 12.00
C ILE A 539 -15.81 18.29 12.85
N ILE A 540 -15.19 17.13 12.64
CA ILE A 540 -15.58 15.87 13.29
C ILE A 540 -14.98 15.79 14.69
N ALA A 541 -13.74 16.24 14.83
CA ALA A 541 -13.03 16.26 16.10
C ALA A 541 -12.12 17.50 16.22
N THR A 542 -11.89 17.90 17.47
CA THR A 542 -11.08 19.06 17.87
C THR A 542 -9.94 18.65 18.78
N GLN A 543 -8.90 19.49 18.83
CA GLN A 543 -7.80 19.39 19.77
C GLN A 543 -7.86 20.56 20.76
N ASP A 544 -8.08 20.26 22.03
CA ASP A 544 -8.03 21.24 23.12
C ASP A 544 -6.62 21.35 23.66
N ILE A 545 -5.96 22.48 23.37
CA ILE A 545 -4.55 22.69 23.67
C ILE A 545 -4.41 23.59 24.89
N THR A 546 -3.73 23.10 25.92
CA THR A 546 -3.53 23.85 27.17
C THR A 546 -2.79 25.16 26.90
N GLY A 547 -3.39 26.29 27.27
CA GLY A 547 -2.80 27.63 27.09
C GLY A 547 -3.02 28.27 25.71
N ILE A 548 -3.52 27.52 24.72
CA ILE A 548 -3.77 28.01 23.35
C ILE A 548 -5.27 28.02 23.01
N GLY A 549 -6.03 27.04 23.50
CA GLY A 549 -7.46 26.87 23.23
C GLY A 549 -7.76 25.75 22.21
N THR A 550 -9.01 25.69 21.77
CA THR A 550 -9.52 24.65 20.86
C THR A 550 -9.15 24.94 19.41
N LYS A 551 -8.62 23.93 18.70
CA LYS A 551 -8.36 23.94 17.25
C LYS A 551 -9.00 22.73 16.58
N ASN A 552 -9.11 22.74 15.26
CA ASN A 552 -9.60 21.59 14.50
C ASN A 552 -8.55 20.47 14.50
N ALA A 553 -9.00 19.23 14.55
CA ALA A 553 -8.13 18.05 14.51
C ALA A 553 -8.55 17.03 13.46
N LEU A 554 -9.84 16.93 13.13
CA LEU A 554 -10.33 16.18 11.98
C LEU A 554 -11.36 17.01 11.21
N ILE A 555 -11.00 17.40 10.00
CA ILE A 555 -11.83 18.16 9.06
C ILE A 555 -12.24 17.22 7.95
N VAL A 556 -13.52 17.24 7.57
CA VAL A 556 -13.99 16.54 6.37
C VAL A 556 -14.61 17.53 5.40
N THR A 557 -14.40 17.30 4.10
CA THR A 557 -14.92 18.12 3.01
C THR A 557 -15.45 17.26 1.88
N GLU A 558 -16.33 17.82 1.06
CA GLU A 558 -16.88 17.16 -0.13
C GLU A 558 -16.71 18.05 -1.37
N ASN A 559 -15.92 17.59 -2.34
CA ASN A 559 -15.69 18.25 -3.63
C ASN A 559 -15.24 17.25 -4.70
N GLY A 560 -16.19 16.73 -5.48
CA GLY A 560 -15.92 15.58 -6.36
C GLY A 560 -15.80 14.29 -5.53
N GLY A 561 -14.83 14.22 -4.62
CA GLY A 561 -14.70 13.13 -3.64
C GLY A 561 -15.20 13.48 -2.24
N ARG A 562 -15.01 12.52 -1.32
CA ARG A 562 -15.18 12.70 0.14
C ARG A 562 -13.82 12.68 0.82
N HIS A 563 -13.42 13.83 1.33
CA HIS A 563 -12.08 14.05 1.83
C HIS A 563 -12.05 14.15 3.35
N ALA A 564 -10.97 13.67 3.95
CA ALA A 564 -10.72 13.81 5.39
C ALA A 564 -9.26 14.21 5.65
N HIS A 565 -9.09 15.22 6.50
CA HIS A 565 -7.80 15.76 6.89
C HIS A 565 -7.65 15.70 8.41
N PHE A 566 -6.62 14.97 8.85
CA PHE A 566 -6.20 14.95 10.25
C PHE A 566 -5.10 16.00 10.49
N GLY A 567 -5.18 16.71 11.62
CA GLY A 567 -4.21 17.75 11.97
C GLY A 567 -2.78 17.21 12.10
N THR A 568 -2.63 15.98 12.62
CA THR A 568 -1.34 15.29 12.72
C THR A 568 -1.46 13.81 12.42
N VAL A 569 -0.33 13.19 12.09
CA VAL A 569 -0.23 11.73 11.86
C VAL A 569 -0.61 10.92 13.10
N GLN A 570 -0.28 11.38 14.31
CA GLN A 570 -0.66 10.69 15.56
C GLN A 570 -2.19 10.68 15.75
N GLN A 571 -2.87 11.78 15.42
CA GLN A 571 -4.33 11.84 15.49
C GLN A 571 -5.02 10.92 14.48
N MET A 572 -4.35 10.58 13.38
CA MET A 572 -4.85 9.64 12.39
C MET A 572 -4.71 8.18 12.86
N THR A 573 -3.60 7.82 13.51
CA THR A 573 -3.24 6.42 13.82
C THR A 573 -3.59 5.96 15.24
N ASP A 574 -3.47 6.83 16.24
CA ASP A 574 -3.66 6.47 17.65
C ASP A 574 -5.13 6.19 18.04
N PRO A 575 -6.14 6.89 17.49
CA PRO A 575 -7.52 6.55 17.77
C PRO A 575 -8.02 5.50 16.76
N ASN A 576 -8.85 4.58 17.25
CA ASN A 576 -9.67 3.71 16.40
C ASN A 576 -10.80 4.51 15.74
N ILE A 577 -10.49 5.58 14.97
CA ILE A 577 -11.45 6.40 14.23
C ILE A 577 -11.20 6.38 12.71
N LEU A 578 -9.94 6.18 12.28
CA LEU A 578 -9.61 6.18 10.86
C LEU A 578 -10.41 5.12 10.10
N TRP A 579 -10.60 3.91 10.65
CA TRP A 579 -11.44 2.89 10.02
C TRP A 579 -12.83 3.41 9.61
N SER A 580 -13.43 4.27 10.44
CA SER A 580 -14.73 4.85 10.15
C SER A 580 -14.66 5.96 9.12
N VAL A 581 -13.58 6.73 9.12
CA VAL A 581 -13.34 7.77 8.12
C VAL A 581 -13.20 7.11 6.74
N LEU A 582 -12.52 5.97 6.65
CA LEU A 582 -12.36 5.21 5.42
C LEU A 582 -13.70 4.71 4.89
N GLN A 583 -14.54 4.10 5.75
CA GLN A 583 -15.90 3.69 5.33
C GLN A 583 -16.73 4.87 4.82
N TRP A 584 -16.70 6.02 5.53
CA TRP A 584 -17.40 7.22 5.09
C TRP A 584 -16.86 7.78 3.77
N SER A 585 -15.54 7.81 3.58
CA SER A 585 -14.97 8.31 2.32
C SER A 585 -15.44 7.48 1.12
N VAL A 586 -15.47 6.14 1.28
CA VAL A 586 -15.93 5.21 0.22
C VAL A 586 -17.45 5.28 0.01
N TYR A 587 -18.25 5.18 1.07
CA TYR A 587 -19.70 4.96 0.95
C TYR A 587 -20.56 6.20 1.23
N GLY A 588 -20.00 7.24 1.86
CA GLY A 588 -20.73 8.39 2.42
C GLY A 588 -21.40 8.12 3.77
N GLU A 589 -21.36 6.87 4.23
CA GLU A 589 -21.91 6.39 5.48
C GLU A 589 -21.07 5.20 6.00
N LYS A 590 -21.48 4.57 7.11
CA LYS A 590 -20.87 3.30 7.54
C LYS A 590 -21.15 2.22 6.50
N ALA A 591 -20.19 1.30 6.30
CA ALA A 591 -20.32 0.25 5.31
C ALA A 591 -21.55 -0.64 5.62
N ALA A 592 -22.37 -0.90 4.60
CA ALA A 592 -23.54 -1.77 4.75
C ALA A 592 -23.16 -3.23 5.03
N ALA A 593 -22.04 -3.67 4.45
CA ALA A 593 -21.32 -4.88 4.78
C ALA A 593 -19.81 -4.61 4.68
N SER A 594 -19.02 -5.26 5.53
CA SER A 594 -17.56 -5.08 5.63
C SER A 594 -16.88 -6.43 5.78
N LEU A 595 -15.72 -6.61 5.12
CA LEU A 595 -14.97 -7.86 5.14
C LEU A 595 -14.09 -7.93 6.38
N HIS A 596 -14.14 -9.00 7.15
CA HIS A 596 -13.38 -9.13 8.38
C HIS A 596 -12.55 -10.41 8.40
N MET A 597 -11.28 -10.28 8.81
CA MET A 597 -10.32 -11.40 8.85
C MET A 597 -10.66 -12.43 9.94
N THR A 598 -11.62 -12.13 10.81
CA THR A 598 -12.16 -13.08 11.80
C THR A 598 -13.68 -12.98 11.90
N ARG A 599 -14.30 -14.00 12.47
CA ARG A 599 -15.71 -14.06 12.87
C ARG A 599 -15.94 -13.61 14.32
N ASN A 600 -14.86 -13.34 15.04
CA ASN A 600 -14.80 -13.01 16.45
C ASN A 600 -14.59 -11.51 16.69
N ASN A 601 -14.76 -11.03 17.92
CA ASN A 601 -14.67 -9.58 18.19
C ASN A 601 -13.27 -9.02 17.96
N SER A 602 -12.24 -9.86 18.03
CA SER A 602 -10.85 -9.49 17.82
C SER A 602 -9.99 -10.69 17.41
N ILE A 603 -8.81 -10.41 16.87
CA ILE A 603 -7.71 -11.37 16.72
C ILE A 603 -6.66 -11.04 17.78
N PHE A 604 -6.30 -12.04 18.57
CA PHE A 604 -5.28 -11.94 19.60
C PHE A 604 -4.10 -12.84 19.25
N VAL A 605 -2.96 -12.22 18.95
CA VAL A 605 -1.73 -12.89 18.55
C VAL A 605 -0.73 -12.80 19.69
N ALA A 606 -0.28 -13.95 20.19
CA ALA A 606 0.78 -14.02 21.18
C ALA A 606 2.14 -14.28 20.50
N ARG A 607 3.11 -13.42 20.79
CA ARG A 607 4.53 -13.64 20.53
C ARG A 607 5.20 -14.06 21.83
N ASN A 608 5.89 -15.18 21.81
CA ASN A 608 6.70 -15.66 22.92
C ASN A 608 8.17 -15.72 22.52
N ASP A 609 8.99 -14.93 23.20
CA ASP A 609 10.45 -14.92 23.04
C ASP A 609 11.02 -16.01 23.96
N MET A 610 11.56 -17.08 23.37
CA MET A 610 12.06 -18.24 24.13
C MET A 610 13.53 -18.07 24.50
N ASP A 611 13.83 -17.07 25.32
CA ASP A 611 15.19 -16.74 25.73
C ASP A 611 15.93 -17.91 26.37
N GLN A 612 15.20 -18.78 27.07
CA GLN A 612 15.77 -19.92 27.79
C GLN A 612 15.99 -21.15 26.89
N SER A 613 15.55 -21.11 25.63
CA SER A 613 15.71 -22.22 24.68
C SER A 613 17.15 -22.47 24.22
N MET A 614 18.04 -21.47 24.35
CA MET A 614 19.46 -21.62 24.06
C MET A 614 20.28 -22.17 25.24
N PHE A 615 19.69 -22.41 26.41
CA PHE A 615 20.41 -22.90 27.59
C PHE A 615 20.03 -24.35 27.93
N ILE A 616 21.01 -25.27 27.84
CA ILE A 616 20.76 -26.71 28.02
C ILE A 616 20.22 -27.07 29.41
N ASP A 617 20.56 -26.31 30.44
CA ASP A 617 20.12 -26.52 31.81
C ASP A 617 18.85 -25.76 32.21
N GLU A 618 18.39 -24.81 31.38
CA GLU A 618 17.19 -24.01 31.64
C GLU A 618 15.97 -24.49 30.82
N VAL A 619 16.18 -25.15 29.67
CA VAL A 619 15.08 -25.60 28.80
C VAL A 619 14.10 -26.55 29.49
N ALA A 620 14.57 -27.43 30.37
CA ALA A 620 13.71 -28.33 31.12
C ALA A 620 12.87 -27.62 32.22
N PRO A 621 13.48 -26.84 33.14
CA PRO A 621 12.72 -26.14 34.19
C PRO A 621 11.86 -24.98 33.69
N VAL A 622 12.13 -24.42 32.50
CA VAL A 622 11.32 -23.32 31.91
C VAL A 622 10.38 -23.86 30.84
N ASN A 623 10.91 -24.24 29.69
CA ASN A 623 10.10 -24.62 28.52
C ASN A 623 9.36 -25.94 28.78
N GLY A 624 10.01 -26.90 29.42
CA GLY A 624 9.36 -28.15 29.84
C GLY A 624 8.19 -27.91 30.82
N ALA A 625 8.37 -26.98 31.76
CA ALA A 625 7.34 -26.64 32.75
C ALA A 625 6.20 -25.79 32.17
N LEU A 626 6.45 -25.08 31.06
CA LEU A 626 5.44 -24.29 30.36
C LEU A 626 4.43 -25.17 29.59
N LEU A 627 4.82 -26.33 29.07
CA LEU A 627 3.91 -27.25 28.34
C LEU A 627 2.55 -27.52 29.03
N PRO A 628 2.48 -27.94 30.31
CA PRO A 628 1.20 -28.16 30.99
C PRO A 628 0.36 -26.89 31.16
N ILE A 629 0.99 -25.71 31.24
CA ILE A 629 0.28 -24.42 31.23
C ILE A 629 -0.33 -24.18 29.86
N LEU A 630 0.41 -24.42 28.78
CA LEU A 630 -0.12 -24.27 27.42
C LEU A 630 -1.30 -25.21 27.15
N GLN A 631 -1.22 -26.46 27.63
CA GLN A 631 -2.34 -27.39 27.58
C GLN A 631 -3.56 -26.84 28.35
N THR A 632 -3.35 -26.27 29.53
CA THR A 632 -4.42 -25.67 30.33
C THR A 632 -5.06 -24.48 29.61
N TRP A 633 -4.27 -23.57 29.06
CA TRP A 633 -4.78 -22.44 28.29
C TRP A 633 -5.47 -22.87 27.00
N LYS A 634 -5.00 -23.93 26.34
CA LYS A 634 -5.66 -24.52 25.18
C LYS A 634 -7.03 -25.08 25.54
N ASP A 635 -7.13 -25.83 26.64
CA ASP A 635 -8.38 -26.47 27.04
C ASP A 635 -9.41 -25.47 27.59
N GLN A 636 -8.97 -24.43 28.28
CA GLN A 636 -9.87 -23.44 28.89
C GLN A 636 -10.27 -22.31 27.94
N TYR A 637 -9.34 -21.85 27.10
CA TYR A 637 -9.49 -20.61 26.33
C TYR A 637 -9.32 -20.81 24.82
N ASP A 638 -9.03 -22.03 24.36
CA ASP A 638 -8.61 -22.30 22.98
C ASP A 638 -7.36 -21.51 22.56
N PHE A 639 -6.50 -21.16 23.54
CA PHE A 639 -5.30 -20.36 23.34
C PHE A 639 -4.27 -21.10 22.48
N VAL A 640 -3.63 -20.34 21.58
CA VAL A 640 -2.45 -20.72 20.81
C VAL A 640 -1.53 -19.50 20.70
N GLY A 641 -0.23 -19.72 20.53
CA GLY A 641 0.76 -18.65 20.36
C GLY A 641 1.89 -19.03 19.40
N SER A 642 2.82 -18.09 19.22
CA SER A 642 4.01 -18.25 18.37
C SER A 642 5.26 -18.17 19.23
N TYR A 643 6.10 -19.19 19.17
CA TYR A 643 7.23 -19.39 20.07
C TYR A 643 8.54 -19.35 19.28
N TYR A 644 9.37 -18.36 19.53
CA TYR A 644 10.59 -18.11 18.76
C TYR A 644 11.82 -18.60 19.53
N ILE A 645 12.54 -19.56 18.94
CA ILE A 645 13.65 -20.31 19.56
C ILE A 645 15.00 -19.66 19.27
N ASN A 646 15.84 -19.54 20.29
CA ASN A 646 17.29 -19.29 20.19
C ASN A 646 18.07 -20.61 20.16
N ILE A 647 19.22 -20.65 19.47
CA ILE A 647 20.03 -21.88 19.34
C ILE A 647 21.17 -21.95 20.36
N GLY A 648 21.87 -20.83 20.57
CA GLY A 648 23.09 -20.78 21.37
C GLY A 648 24.33 -21.23 20.60
N ALA A 649 25.46 -20.56 20.87
CA ALA A 649 26.74 -20.82 20.20
C ALA A 649 27.91 -21.07 21.16
N TYR A 650 27.66 -21.17 22.47
CA TYR A 650 28.70 -21.16 23.49
C TYR A 650 28.48 -22.21 24.59
N ALA A 651 28.70 -23.47 24.23
CA ALA A 651 28.64 -24.63 25.12
C ALA A 651 29.34 -24.49 26.49
N PRO A 652 30.50 -23.80 26.63
CA PRO A 652 31.11 -23.58 27.96
C PRO A 652 30.25 -22.80 28.96
N ASN A 653 29.32 -21.97 28.48
CA ASN A 653 28.31 -21.28 29.30
C ASN A 653 26.96 -22.02 29.30
N GLN A 654 26.91 -23.25 28.81
CA GLN A 654 25.66 -24.00 28.62
C GLN A 654 24.74 -23.36 27.55
N GLU A 655 25.25 -22.43 26.74
CA GLU A 655 24.54 -21.77 25.64
C GLU A 655 24.55 -22.66 24.39
N GLU A 656 23.83 -23.78 24.44
CA GLU A 656 23.52 -24.67 23.32
C GLU A 656 22.15 -25.33 23.49
N THR A 657 21.37 -25.47 22.41
CA THR A 657 20.10 -26.21 22.43
C THR A 657 20.33 -27.72 22.49
N ASP A 658 19.76 -28.39 23.50
CA ASP A 658 19.65 -29.85 23.52
C ASP A 658 18.48 -30.33 22.65
N TRP A 659 18.75 -30.60 21.38
CA TRP A 659 17.75 -31.10 20.44
C TRP A 659 17.14 -32.46 20.82
N SER A 660 17.83 -33.27 21.63
CA SER A 660 17.30 -34.57 22.08
C SER A 660 16.12 -34.40 23.05
N TYR A 661 16.09 -33.27 23.78
CA TYR A 661 15.00 -32.87 24.66
C TYR A 661 14.04 -31.88 23.97
N SER A 662 14.59 -30.84 23.36
CA SER A 662 13.85 -29.72 22.77
C SER A 662 12.99 -30.14 21.57
N ALA A 663 13.48 -30.99 20.67
CA ALA A 663 12.67 -31.39 19.50
C ALA A 663 11.39 -32.14 19.91
N PRO A 664 11.43 -33.20 20.76
CA PRO A 664 10.20 -33.83 21.26
C PRO A 664 9.27 -32.90 22.06
N LEU A 665 9.83 -31.93 22.77
CA LEU A 665 9.04 -30.91 23.49
C LEU A 665 8.29 -29.99 22.51
N TYR A 666 8.98 -29.42 21.53
CA TYR A 666 8.39 -28.50 20.57
C TYR A 666 7.42 -29.19 19.60
N GLN A 667 7.60 -30.49 19.32
CA GLN A 667 6.57 -31.28 18.63
C GLN A 667 5.25 -31.34 19.41
N GLN A 668 5.30 -31.35 20.75
CA GLN A 668 4.09 -31.26 21.57
C GLN A 668 3.48 -29.86 21.54
N TYR A 669 4.29 -28.80 21.45
CA TYR A 669 3.79 -27.44 21.27
C TYR A 669 3.02 -27.31 19.95
N LEU A 670 3.59 -27.82 18.85
CA LEU A 670 2.95 -27.89 17.54
C LEU A 670 1.64 -28.71 17.59
N ALA A 671 1.62 -29.83 18.32
CA ALA A 671 0.41 -30.65 18.48
C ALA A 671 -0.74 -29.93 19.21
N LEU A 672 -0.44 -28.90 20.02
CA LEU A 672 -1.44 -28.01 20.63
C LEU A 672 -1.96 -26.93 19.66
N GLY A 673 -1.36 -26.82 18.47
CA GLY A 673 -1.67 -25.81 17.46
C GLY A 673 -0.86 -24.52 17.59
N ASN A 674 0.23 -24.54 18.36
CA ASN A 674 1.16 -23.40 18.43
C ASN A 674 2.07 -23.37 17.20
N GLU A 675 2.66 -22.20 16.97
CA GLU A 675 3.69 -21.98 15.96
C GLU A 675 5.08 -21.98 16.58
N MET A 676 6.06 -22.51 15.86
CA MET A 676 7.49 -22.37 16.19
C MET A 676 8.18 -21.46 15.16
N GLY A 677 9.10 -20.62 15.60
CA GLY A 677 9.92 -19.75 14.75
C GLY A 677 11.33 -19.57 15.30
N THR A 678 12.15 -18.76 14.63
CA THR A 678 13.50 -18.39 15.10
C THR A 678 13.49 -17.08 15.90
N HIS A 679 14.24 -17.03 16.99
CA HIS A 679 14.54 -15.79 17.71
C HIS A 679 15.98 -15.33 17.51
N SER A 680 16.61 -15.75 16.39
CA SER A 680 18.04 -15.69 16.06
C SER A 680 18.84 -16.92 16.49
N TYR A 681 20.15 -16.90 16.24
CA TYR A 681 21.06 -17.97 16.64
C TYR A 681 21.61 -17.69 18.04
N THR A 682 22.13 -16.49 18.29
CA THR A 682 22.86 -16.14 19.52
C THR A 682 22.17 -15.15 20.44
N HIS A 683 20.97 -14.70 20.08
CA HIS A 683 20.24 -13.67 20.81
C HIS A 683 21.05 -12.35 20.95
N PRO A 684 21.41 -11.69 19.83
CA PRO A 684 22.16 -10.44 19.86
C PRO A 684 21.35 -9.33 20.56
N HIS A 685 22.01 -8.63 21.49
CA HIS A 685 21.38 -7.51 22.23
C HIS A 685 21.00 -6.31 21.36
N ASP A 686 21.67 -6.12 20.22
CA ASP A 686 21.40 -5.08 19.24
C ASP A 686 21.69 -5.64 17.85
N THR A 687 20.65 -5.81 17.04
CA THR A 687 20.77 -6.31 15.67
C THR A 687 21.27 -5.24 14.69
N ASN A 688 21.16 -3.95 15.06
CA ASN A 688 21.52 -2.84 14.16
C ASN A 688 23.02 -2.69 13.94
N ILE A 689 23.86 -3.31 14.78
CA ILE A 689 25.33 -3.30 14.63
C ILE A 689 25.83 -4.44 13.74
N LEU A 690 24.95 -5.36 13.36
CA LEU A 690 25.30 -6.54 12.56
C LEU A 690 25.27 -6.19 11.07
N ASN A 691 26.24 -6.71 10.32
CA ASN A 691 26.22 -6.60 8.86
C ASN A 691 25.30 -7.68 8.22
N PRO A 692 24.98 -7.58 6.92
CA PRO A 692 24.11 -8.53 6.22
C PRO A 692 24.50 -10.01 6.40
N ALA A 693 25.79 -10.35 6.34
CA ALA A 693 26.24 -11.73 6.51
C ALA A 693 26.02 -12.24 7.94
N GLN A 694 26.17 -11.37 8.95
CA GLN A 694 25.88 -11.69 10.34
C GLN A 694 24.38 -11.84 10.58
N LEU A 695 23.55 -10.95 10.04
CA LEU A 695 22.09 -11.06 10.11
C LEU A 695 21.58 -12.33 9.43
N SER A 696 22.14 -12.67 8.26
CA SER A 696 21.86 -13.94 7.59
C SER A 696 22.26 -15.12 8.46
N TRP A 697 23.45 -15.10 9.06
CA TRP A 697 23.84 -16.17 9.98
C TRP A 697 22.87 -16.30 11.16
N GLU A 698 22.53 -15.19 11.81
CA GLU A 698 21.61 -15.17 12.95
C GLU A 698 20.23 -15.73 12.61
N PHE A 699 19.61 -15.31 11.51
CA PHE A 699 18.22 -15.65 11.21
C PHE A 699 18.08 -16.82 10.24
N LEU A 700 18.84 -16.85 9.14
CA LEU A 700 18.75 -17.94 8.16
C LEU A 700 19.29 -19.25 8.72
N THR A 701 20.47 -19.23 9.36
CA THR A 701 21.06 -20.47 9.89
C THR A 701 20.23 -21.02 11.04
N SER A 702 19.80 -20.15 11.97
CA SER A 702 18.90 -20.54 13.05
C SER A 702 17.60 -21.16 12.51
N ARG A 703 16.96 -20.50 11.54
CA ARG A 703 15.77 -21.03 10.86
C ARG A 703 16.00 -22.44 10.30
N GLN A 704 17.06 -22.63 9.51
CA GLN A 704 17.35 -23.92 8.86
C GLN A 704 17.58 -25.04 9.87
N ILE A 705 18.24 -24.75 10.99
CA ILE A 705 18.43 -25.74 12.07
C ILE A 705 17.08 -26.14 12.65
N ILE A 706 16.23 -25.17 13.00
CA ILE A 706 14.90 -25.45 13.59
C ILE A 706 14.04 -26.25 12.59
N GLU A 707 14.02 -25.84 11.32
CA GLU A 707 13.32 -26.55 10.23
C GLU A 707 13.76 -27.99 10.12
N GLN A 708 15.07 -28.24 10.10
CA GLN A 708 15.62 -29.59 10.03
C GLN A 708 15.24 -30.44 11.24
N GLN A 709 15.32 -29.87 12.45
CA GLN A 709 15.10 -30.61 13.70
C GLN A 709 13.62 -30.90 13.95
N LEU A 710 12.73 -30.04 13.48
CA LEU A 710 11.28 -30.17 13.67
C LEU A 710 10.55 -30.70 12.43
N GLY A 711 11.22 -30.87 11.29
CA GLY A 711 10.59 -31.29 10.04
C GLY A 711 9.61 -30.23 9.50
N LEU A 712 9.98 -28.95 9.62
CA LEU A 712 9.19 -27.80 9.17
C LEU A 712 9.88 -27.10 7.99
N SER A 713 9.20 -26.13 7.39
CA SER A 713 9.74 -25.31 6.30
C SER A 713 9.16 -23.89 6.35
N ASN A 714 9.91 -22.93 5.82
CA ASN A 714 9.54 -21.51 5.72
C ASN A 714 9.12 -20.92 7.07
N LEU A 715 9.92 -21.13 8.11
CA LEU A 715 9.62 -20.55 9.42
C LEU A 715 9.83 -19.04 9.47
N SER A 716 9.07 -18.42 10.36
CA SER A 716 9.13 -17.00 10.66
C SER A 716 10.06 -16.70 11.83
N GLY A 717 10.25 -15.41 12.13
CA GLY A 717 11.12 -15.02 13.21
C GLY A 717 10.69 -13.77 13.97
N ALA A 718 11.30 -13.63 15.15
CA ALA A 718 11.16 -12.48 16.02
C ALA A 718 12.53 -11.85 16.28
N VAL A 719 12.62 -10.51 16.24
CA VAL A 719 13.87 -9.79 16.51
C VAL A 719 14.15 -9.76 18.02
N PRO A 720 15.31 -10.25 18.50
CA PRO A 720 15.73 -10.15 19.89
C PRO A 720 16.32 -8.77 20.23
N GLY A 721 16.33 -8.46 21.53
CA GLY A 721 17.07 -7.32 22.06
C GLY A 721 16.46 -5.95 21.70
N ALA A 722 17.33 -5.00 21.36
CA ALA A 722 16.94 -3.62 21.07
C ALA A 722 16.09 -3.52 19.79
N PRO A 723 15.13 -2.57 19.72
CA PRO A 723 14.35 -2.32 18.52
C PRO A 723 15.23 -2.07 17.29
N GLU A 724 14.88 -2.70 16.18
CA GLU A 724 15.63 -2.62 14.94
C GLU A 724 15.19 -1.43 14.06
N ASN A 725 16.14 -0.84 13.34
CA ASN A 725 15.86 0.19 12.33
C ASN A 725 15.29 -0.44 11.04
N LEU A 726 14.79 0.39 10.13
CA LEU A 726 14.14 -0.10 8.91
C LEU A 726 15.07 -0.93 8.02
N ALA A 727 16.34 -0.53 7.86
CA ALA A 727 17.30 -1.27 7.04
C ALA A 727 17.57 -2.67 7.64
N THR A 728 17.74 -2.77 8.96
CA THR A 728 17.88 -4.04 9.66
C THR A 728 16.63 -4.92 9.50
N SER A 729 15.42 -4.35 9.60
CA SER A 729 14.18 -5.11 9.37
C SER A 729 14.11 -5.67 7.95
N LEU A 730 14.44 -4.84 6.95
CA LEU A 730 14.42 -5.21 5.54
C LEU A 730 15.46 -6.26 5.21
N GLU A 731 16.57 -6.33 5.95
CA GLU A 731 17.57 -7.39 5.80
C GLU A 731 17.14 -8.71 6.46
N ILE A 732 16.58 -8.65 7.68
CA ILE A 732 16.17 -9.85 8.41
C ILE A 732 14.99 -10.55 7.72
N ILE A 733 13.97 -9.79 7.30
CA ILE A 733 12.71 -10.34 6.77
C ILE A 733 12.91 -11.17 5.48
N GLN A 734 14.01 -10.94 4.76
CA GLN A 734 14.40 -11.71 3.58
C GLN A 734 14.53 -13.20 3.87
N HIS A 735 14.93 -13.55 5.09
CA HIS A 735 15.25 -14.92 5.48
C HIS A 735 14.08 -15.68 6.13
N LEU A 736 12.91 -15.06 6.26
CA LEU A 736 11.76 -15.53 7.06
C LEU A 736 10.45 -15.47 6.26
N ASP A 737 9.38 -16.14 6.69
CA ASP A 737 8.04 -16.02 6.05
C ASP A 737 7.28 -14.74 6.48
N TYR A 738 7.39 -14.36 7.75
CA TYR A 738 7.08 -13.03 8.27
C TYR A 738 8.08 -12.65 9.37
N LEU A 739 8.12 -11.36 9.74
CA LEU A 739 8.96 -10.85 10.82
C LEU A 739 8.13 -10.18 11.91
N SER A 740 8.34 -10.58 13.17
CA SER A 740 7.89 -9.83 14.34
C SER A 740 9.04 -8.98 14.89
N GLY A 741 8.93 -7.67 14.87
CA GLY A 741 10.01 -6.78 15.32
C GLY A 741 9.71 -6.05 16.62
N GLY A 742 10.30 -4.87 16.81
CA GLY A 742 10.16 -4.09 18.05
C GLY A 742 8.74 -3.59 18.35
N TYR A 743 8.49 -3.22 19.61
CA TYR A 743 7.22 -2.61 20.07
C TYR A 743 6.87 -1.33 19.30
N SER A 744 5.59 -1.19 18.92
CA SER A 744 5.06 0.03 18.30
C SER A 744 3.82 0.53 19.05
N SER A 745 3.97 1.65 19.74
CA SER A 745 2.86 2.42 20.30
C SER A 745 3.32 3.84 20.58
N SER A 746 2.41 4.68 21.06
CA SER A 746 2.68 6.08 21.40
C SER A 746 3.94 6.20 22.29
N GLY A 747 4.96 6.88 21.79
CA GLY A 747 6.26 7.07 22.45
C GLY A 747 7.38 6.13 21.97
N ALA A 748 7.07 5.07 21.24
CA ALA A 748 8.03 4.16 20.59
C ALA A 748 7.84 4.05 19.07
N GLY A 749 6.69 4.48 18.55
CA GLY A 749 6.30 4.32 17.16
C GLY A 749 4.83 4.66 16.94
N TYR A 750 4.21 4.05 15.93
CA TYR A 750 2.77 4.15 15.67
C TYR A 750 2.07 2.83 16.00
N PRO A 751 0.95 2.83 16.74
CA PRO A 751 0.28 1.60 17.14
C PRO A 751 -0.31 0.85 15.93
N ASN A 752 -0.56 -0.44 16.09
CA ASN A 752 -1.11 -1.32 15.05
C ASN A 752 -0.27 -1.37 13.77
N ALA A 753 1.06 -1.29 13.89
CA ALA A 753 1.96 -1.41 12.75
C ALA A 753 2.08 -2.88 12.28
N PHE A 754 1.00 -3.37 11.64
CA PHE A 754 0.87 -4.69 11.04
C PHE A 754 0.63 -4.53 9.54
N GLY A 755 1.42 -5.22 8.72
CA GLY A 755 1.27 -5.15 7.27
C GLY A 755 2.59 -5.22 6.54
N PHE A 756 2.69 -4.51 5.43
CA PHE A 756 3.88 -4.47 4.59
C PHE A 756 4.67 -3.20 4.87
N LEU A 757 5.99 -3.32 5.03
CA LEU A 757 6.88 -2.19 5.39
C LEU A 757 6.87 -1.09 4.33
N ASN A 758 6.75 -1.46 3.05
CA ASN A 758 6.59 -0.58 1.90
C ASN A 758 5.86 -1.36 0.77
N PRO A 759 5.50 -0.73 -0.36
CA PRO A 759 4.77 -1.39 -1.45
C PRO A 759 5.53 -2.51 -2.18
N THR A 760 6.86 -2.56 -2.07
CA THR A 760 7.73 -3.51 -2.80
C THR A 760 7.94 -4.83 -2.07
N ILE A 761 7.65 -4.89 -0.77
CA ILE A 761 7.85 -6.08 0.06
C ILE A 761 6.56 -6.91 0.08
N SER A 762 6.68 -8.22 -0.22
CA SER A 762 5.58 -9.19 -0.21
C SER A 762 5.38 -9.89 1.15
N LYS A 763 6.27 -9.65 2.11
CA LYS A 763 6.25 -10.27 3.43
C LYS A 763 5.66 -9.35 4.49
N VAL A 764 4.93 -9.95 5.43
CA VAL A 764 4.27 -9.23 6.52
C VAL A 764 5.27 -8.96 7.64
N TYR A 765 5.20 -7.74 8.17
CA TYR A 765 5.87 -7.33 9.38
C TYR A 765 4.83 -7.08 10.48
N LEU A 766 5.11 -7.56 11.69
CA LEU A 766 4.23 -7.46 12.85
C LEU A 766 4.95 -6.76 14.01
N SER A 767 4.64 -5.50 14.27
CA SER A 767 5.14 -4.82 15.47
C SER A 767 4.19 -5.05 16.65
N PRO A 768 4.65 -5.57 17.80
CA PRO A 768 3.79 -5.70 18.98
C PRO A 768 3.18 -4.35 19.39
N ASN A 769 1.86 -4.33 19.62
CA ASN A 769 1.12 -3.13 20.01
C ASN A 769 0.73 -3.12 21.51
N MET A 770 1.12 -4.17 22.24
CA MET A 770 1.11 -4.23 23.70
C MET A 770 2.54 -4.25 24.25
N SER A 771 2.71 -3.74 25.47
CA SER A 771 4.01 -3.67 26.13
C SER A 771 4.57 -5.08 26.40
N PHE A 772 5.90 -5.24 26.29
CA PHE A 772 6.60 -6.47 26.72
C PHE A 772 6.55 -6.62 28.23
N ASP A 773 6.39 -7.86 28.72
CA ASP A 773 6.43 -8.19 30.14
C ASP A 773 7.76 -7.77 30.79
N PHE A 774 8.90 -8.02 30.12
CA PHE A 774 10.23 -7.58 30.54
C PHE A 774 10.29 -6.07 30.75
N THR A 775 9.75 -5.30 29.80
CA THR A 775 9.72 -3.84 29.88
C THR A 775 8.95 -3.37 31.11
N LEU A 776 7.81 -4.00 31.42
CA LEU A 776 6.99 -3.63 32.57
C LEU A 776 7.63 -4.07 33.89
N VAL A 777 7.99 -5.34 34.03
CA VAL A 777 8.40 -5.94 35.31
C VAL A 777 9.87 -5.67 35.60
N GLN A 778 10.77 -5.99 34.67
CA GLN A 778 12.21 -5.92 34.92
C GLN A 778 12.80 -4.54 34.66
N PHE A 779 12.44 -3.89 33.56
CA PHE A 779 12.98 -2.57 33.20
C PHE A 779 12.32 -1.44 33.98
N GLN A 780 10.98 -1.35 33.96
CA GLN A 780 10.22 -0.32 34.69
C GLN A 780 10.00 -0.66 36.17
N ARG A 781 10.38 -1.86 36.63
CA ARG A 781 10.25 -2.29 38.04
C ARG A 781 8.80 -2.27 38.55
N ARG A 782 7.83 -2.51 37.67
CA ARG A 782 6.43 -2.66 38.08
C ARG A 782 6.23 -4.01 38.76
N THR A 783 5.32 -4.05 39.73
CA THR A 783 4.81 -5.32 40.24
C THR A 783 3.99 -6.05 39.17
N ALA A 784 3.86 -7.37 39.28
CA ALA A 784 3.02 -8.16 38.38
C ALA A 784 1.56 -7.65 38.30
N GLU A 785 1.01 -7.14 39.42
CA GLU A 785 -0.34 -6.55 39.45
C GLU A 785 -0.42 -5.24 38.66
N GLU A 786 0.57 -4.36 38.81
CA GLU A 786 0.64 -3.11 38.05
C GLU A 786 0.84 -3.39 36.55
N ALA A 787 1.69 -4.35 36.20
CA ALA A 787 1.93 -4.75 34.82
C ALA A 787 0.68 -5.36 34.17
N LYS A 788 -0.05 -6.24 34.88
CA LYS A 788 -1.37 -6.74 34.48
C LYS A 788 -2.34 -5.60 34.19
N GLN A 789 -2.40 -4.58 35.05
CA GLN A 789 -3.29 -3.44 34.84
C GLN A 789 -2.88 -2.60 33.61
N VAL A 790 -1.58 -2.47 33.31
CA VAL A 790 -1.12 -1.83 32.06
C VAL A 790 -1.66 -2.61 30.86
N TRP A 791 -1.48 -3.93 30.82
CA TRP A 791 -2.01 -4.76 29.73
C TRP A 791 -3.52 -4.69 29.60
N PHE A 792 -4.27 -4.63 30.70
CA PHE A 792 -5.71 -4.47 30.66
C PHE A 792 -6.12 -3.15 30.01
N ASN A 793 -5.45 -2.05 30.37
CA ASN A 793 -5.71 -0.74 29.79
C ASN A 793 -5.33 -0.67 28.30
N GLU A 794 -4.22 -1.31 27.92
CA GLU A 794 -3.80 -1.43 26.52
C GLU A 794 -4.82 -2.22 25.71
N PHE A 795 -5.25 -3.40 26.20
CA PHE A 795 -6.28 -4.21 25.56
C PHE A 795 -7.60 -3.44 25.39
N ASP A 796 -8.05 -2.75 26.43
CA ASP A 796 -9.28 -1.94 26.38
C ASP A 796 -9.14 -0.79 25.37
N THR A 797 -7.96 -0.17 25.28
CA THR A 797 -7.69 0.88 24.28
C THR A 797 -7.73 0.34 22.86
N LEU A 798 -7.09 -0.80 22.60
CA LEU A 798 -6.99 -1.42 21.28
C LEU A 798 -8.34 -1.94 20.77
N THR A 799 -9.24 -2.33 21.68
CA THR A 799 -10.56 -2.87 21.34
C THR A 799 -11.68 -1.83 21.34
N LYS A 800 -11.47 -0.66 21.96
CA LYS A 800 -12.49 0.39 22.03
C LYS A 800 -12.82 0.96 20.64
N HIS A 801 -14.11 1.02 20.30
CA HIS A 801 -14.64 1.44 18.98
C HIS A 801 -14.11 0.64 17.79
N SER A 802 -13.41 -0.48 18.02
CA SER A 802 -12.91 -1.29 16.92
C SER A 802 -13.99 -2.27 16.47
N PRO A 803 -14.34 -2.29 15.16
CA PRO A 803 -15.21 -3.33 14.62
C PRO A 803 -14.55 -4.72 14.60
N GLN A 804 -13.21 -4.77 14.71
CA GLN A 804 -12.41 -5.98 14.91
C GLN A 804 -11.08 -5.61 15.57
N GLY A 805 -10.93 -5.89 16.87
CA GLY A 805 -9.68 -5.60 17.58
C GLY A 805 -8.50 -6.39 17.00
N LEU A 806 -7.35 -5.73 16.82
CA LEU A 806 -6.10 -6.36 16.40
C LEU A 806 -5.09 -6.25 17.55
N ILE A 807 -4.70 -7.37 18.14
CA ILE A 807 -3.84 -7.39 19.32
C ILE A 807 -2.62 -8.27 19.05
N HIS A 808 -1.43 -7.76 19.34
CA HIS A 808 -0.18 -8.48 19.28
C HIS A 808 0.57 -8.30 20.59
N TRP A 809 0.56 -9.35 21.40
CA TRP A 809 1.04 -9.37 22.78
C TRP A 809 2.36 -10.13 22.90
N PRO A 810 3.46 -9.43 23.24
CA PRO A 810 4.76 -10.05 23.40
C PRO A 810 5.06 -10.41 24.87
N TRP A 811 5.65 -11.58 25.10
CA TRP A 811 6.08 -12.05 26.42
C TRP A 811 7.22 -13.08 26.35
N HIS A 812 7.85 -13.41 27.48
CA HIS A 812 8.96 -14.38 27.53
C HIS A 812 8.58 -15.69 28.24
N ASP A 813 9.17 -16.81 27.80
CA ASP A 813 8.95 -18.17 28.32
C ASP A 813 9.15 -18.32 29.84
N TYR A 814 10.12 -17.61 30.42
CA TYR A 814 10.41 -17.60 31.85
C TYR A 814 9.35 -16.89 32.71
N GLY A 815 8.51 -16.03 32.11
CA GLY A 815 7.58 -15.15 32.81
C GLY A 815 6.52 -15.89 33.64
N PRO A 816 5.70 -16.78 33.05
CA PRO A 816 4.61 -17.46 33.79
C PRO A 816 5.08 -18.33 34.96
N MET A 817 6.34 -18.77 34.95
CA MET A 817 6.93 -19.59 35.99
C MET A 817 7.68 -18.77 37.05
N ASP A 818 7.79 -17.45 36.87
CA ASP A 818 8.66 -16.56 37.65
C ASP A 818 10.08 -17.13 37.83
N PHE A 819 10.63 -17.67 36.74
CA PHE A 819 11.96 -18.27 36.78
C PHE A 819 13.00 -17.19 37.13
N GLY A 820 13.86 -17.50 38.10
CA GLY A 820 14.83 -16.54 38.64
C GLY A 820 14.26 -15.55 39.68
N ASP A 821 13.01 -15.73 40.15
CA ASP A 821 12.34 -14.85 41.12
C ASP A 821 12.36 -13.37 40.69
N ALA A 822 12.13 -13.11 39.40
CA ALA A 822 12.25 -11.79 38.78
C ALA A 822 11.07 -10.85 39.11
N GLY A 823 10.03 -11.35 39.79
CA GLY A 823 8.88 -10.57 40.27
C GLY A 823 7.61 -10.76 39.45
N TYR A 824 7.56 -11.80 38.62
CA TYR A 824 6.39 -12.21 37.87
C TYR A 824 5.42 -13.01 38.74
N ASN A 825 4.22 -13.28 38.20
CA ASN A 825 3.37 -14.34 38.71
C ASN A 825 2.51 -14.90 37.56
N PHE A 826 1.97 -16.10 37.76
CA PHE A 826 1.10 -16.75 36.77
C PHE A 826 -0.17 -15.93 36.46
N ASP A 827 -0.78 -15.31 37.47
CA ASP A 827 -2.03 -14.55 37.33
C ASP A 827 -1.94 -13.40 36.32
N MET A 828 -0.78 -12.74 36.24
CA MET A 828 -0.52 -11.65 35.29
C MET A 828 -0.78 -12.07 33.84
N PHE A 829 -0.41 -13.30 33.47
CA PHE A 829 -0.58 -13.84 32.12
C PHE A 829 -1.98 -14.45 31.92
N ASP A 830 -2.38 -15.31 32.86
CA ASP A 830 -3.67 -16.02 32.80
C ASP A 830 -4.87 -15.06 32.75
N SER A 831 -4.83 -14.00 33.55
CA SER A 831 -5.90 -12.99 33.60
C SER A 831 -6.05 -12.21 32.30
N LEU A 832 -4.97 -11.95 31.55
CA LEU A 832 -5.05 -11.29 30.26
C LEU A 832 -5.66 -12.21 29.20
N ILE A 833 -5.20 -13.47 29.14
CA ILE A 833 -5.75 -14.49 28.23
C ILE A 833 -7.24 -14.69 28.52
N LYS A 834 -7.62 -14.82 29.79
CA LYS A 834 -9.02 -14.93 30.21
C LYS A 834 -9.83 -13.70 29.79
N LYS A 835 -9.32 -12.48 30.01
CA LYS A 835 -10.00 -11.24 29.58
C LYS A 835 -10.21 -11.21 28.06
N ALA A 836 -9.20 -11.59 27.28
CA ALA A 836 -9.29 -11.68 25.83
C ALA A 836 -10.32 -12.74 25.38
N TYR A 837 -10.34 -13.90 26.02
CA TYR A 837 -11.32 -14.96 25.77
C TYR A 837 -12.75 -14.50 26.10
N GLU A 838 -12.97 -13.87 27.25
CA GLU A 838 -14.28 -13.35 27.68
C GLU A 838 -14.78 -12.21 26.78
N TYR A 839 -13.86 -11.42 26.22
CA TYR A 839 -14.18 -10.43 25.17
C TYR A 839 -14.62 -11.09 23.85
N GLY A 840 -14.35 -12.39 23.67
CA GLY A 840 -14.65 -13.14 22.46
C GLY A 840 -13.55 -13.04 21.40
N SER A 841 -12.29 -12.86 21.81
CA SER A 841 -11.13 -12.87 20.92
C SER A 841 -10.91 -14.24 20.29
N GLU A 842 -10.48 -14.27 19.04
CA GLU A 842 -9.88 -15.45 18.42
C GLU A 842 -8.37 -15.44 18.68
N PHE A 843 -7.85 -16.50 19.33
CA PHE A 843 -6.41 -16.69 19.45
C PHE A 843 -5.85 -17.27 18.16
N ALA A 844 -4.88 -16.58 17.57
CA ALA A 844 -4.21 -16.95 16.33
C ALA A 844 -2.69 -16.91 16.51
N THR A 845 -1.97 -17.71 15.73
CA THR A 845 -0.51 -17.61 15.66
C THR A 845 -0.11 -16.43 14.77
N GLY A 846 1.15 -16.01 14.83
CA GLY A 846 1.67 -14.92 14.00
C GLY A 846 1.60 -15.27 12.52
N LYS A 847 1.85 -16.53 12.16
CA LYS A 847 1.68 -17.03 10.80
C LYS A 847 0.25 -16.96 10.31
N ASP A 848 -0.71 -17.44 11.10
CA ASP A 848 -2.13 -17.36 10.72
C ASP A 848 -2.56 -15.89 10.56
N PHE A 849 -2.08 -14.98 11.40
CA PHE A 849 -2.37 -13.56 11.25
C PHE A 849 -1.72 -12.94 10.00
N ALA A 850 -0.45 -13.24 9.74
CA ALA A 850 0.27 -12.78 8.55
C ALA A 850 -0.40 -13.28 7.26
N ASP A 851 -0.78 -14.56 7.20
CA ASP A 851 -1.46 -15.15 6.04
C ASP A 851 -2.83 -14.51 5.82
N ARG A 852 -3.58 -14.22 6.89
CA ARG A 852 -4.85 -13.46 6.78
C ARG A 852 -4.64 -12.03 6.29
N ILE A 853 -3.56 -11.34 6.68
CA ILE A 853 -3.24 -10.01 6.16
C ILE A 853 -2.96 -10.07 4.65
N LYS A 854 -2.18 -11.07 4.18
CA LYS A 854 -1.93 -11.30 2.75
C LYS A 854 -3.23 -11.53 1.99
N ALA A 855 -4.08 -12.45 2.49
CA ALA A 855 -5.37 -12.76 1.87
C ALA A 855 -6.37 -11.60 1.89
N PHE A 856 -6.34 -10.76 2.94
CA PHE A 856 -7.18 -9.56 3.00
C PHE A 856 -6.76 -8.51 1.99
N LYS A 857 -5.44 -8.29 1.85
CA LYS A 857 -4.90 -7.36 0.85
C LYS A 857 -5.23 -7.84 -0.57
N SER A 858 -5.17 -9.15 -0.84
CA SER A 858 -5.50 -9.72 -2.16
C SER A 858 -7.01 -9.90 -2.40
N ALA A 859 -7.87 -9.53 -1.46
CA ALA A 859 -9.32 -9.60 -1.69
C ALA A 859 -9.81 -8.37 -2.45
N GLY A 860 -10.77 -8.57 -3.36
CA GLY A 860 -11.59 -7.50 -3.89
C GLY A 860 -12.95 -7.42 -3.18
N LEU A 861 -13.49 -6.21 -3.00
CA LEU A 861 -14.78 -6.01 -2.33
C LEU A 861 -15.63 -4.96 -3.04
N ALA A 862 -16.83 -5.35 -3.45
CA ALA A 862 -17.86 -4.44 -3.94
C ALA A 862 -19.15 -4.60 -3.14
N VAL A 863 -19.67 -3.50 -2.57
CA VAL A 863 -20.88 -3.50 -1.73
C VAL A 863 -21.87 -2.48 -2.25
N ASN A 864 -23.10 -2.93 -2.49
CA ASN A 864 -24.22 -2.08 -2.87
C ASN A 864 -25.44 -2.36 -1.99
N LYS A 865 -26.11 -1.32 -1.52
CA LYS A 865 -27.33 -1.43 -0.72
C LYS A 865 -28.51 -0.83 -1.47
N SER A 866 -29.61 -1.56 -1.53
CA SER A 866 -30.90 -1.09 -2.05
C SER A 866 -32.02 -1.48 -1.09
N GLY A 867 -32.57 -0.49 -0.38
CA GLY A 867 -33.51 -0.74 0.70
C GLY A 867 -32.91 -1.62 1.79
N ASN A 868 -33.55 -2.76 2.05
CA ASN A 868 -33.11 -3.76 3.02
C ASN A 868 -32.22 -4.86 2.42
N THR A 869 -31.89 -4.79 1.14
CA THR A 869 -31.03 -5.78 0.50
C THR A 869 -29.63 -5.21 0.29
N VAL A 870 -28.62 -5.92 0.79
CA VAL A 870 -27.20 -5.65 0.56
C VAL A 870 -26.66 -6.71 -0.40
N THR A 871 -26.07 -6.29 -1.51
CA THR A 871 -25.32 -7.18 -2.41
C THR A 871 -23.84 -6.93 -2.19
N ALA A 872 -23.13 -7.93 -1.69
CA ALA A 872 -21.69 -7.89 -1.48
C ALA A 872 -21.03 -8.93 -2.39
N THR A 873 -20.05 -8.51 -3.19
CA THR A 873 -19.21 -9.41 -3.98
C THR A 873 -17.79 -9.38 -3.44
N VAL A 874 -17.27 -10.55 -3.11
CA VAL A 874 -15.89 -10.74 -2.67
C VAL A 874 -15.19 -11.64 -3.66
N THR A 875 -14.11 -11.14 -4.27
CA THR A 875 -13.22 -11.90 -5.13
C THR A 875 -11.97 -12.22 -4.33
N ALA A 876 -11.69 -13.49 -4.07
CA ALA A 876 -10.50 -13.88 -3.32
C ALA A 876 -10.20 -15.38 -3.48
N ALA A 877 -8.95 -15.77 -3.25
CA ALA A 877 -8.54 -17.17 -3.22
C ALA A 877 -8.51 -17.80 -1.81
N ASP A 878 -8.46 -17.00 -0.73
CA ASP A 878 -8.29 -17.53 0.64
C ASP A 878 -9.05 -16.74 1.72
N THR A 879 -10.38 -16.66 1.61
CA THR A 879 -11.25 -16.00 2.61
C THR A 879 -11.98 -16.97 3.52
N GLY A 880 -11.59 -18.24 3.54
CA GLY A 880 -12.35 -19.29 4.22
C GLY A 880 -12.41 -19.14 5.75
N LYS A 881 -11.62 -18.24 6.35
CA LYS A 881 -11.65 -17.86 7.78
C LYS A 881 -12.40 -16.54 8.04
N PHE A 882 -12.76 -15.83 6.98
CA PHE A 882 -13.31 -14.47 7.06
C PHE A 882 -14.83 -14.48 7.22
N ALA A 883 -15.37 -13.28 7.41
CA ALA A 883 -16.80 -13.04 7.37
C ALA A 883 -17.12 -11.66 6.77
N LEU A 884 -18.29 -11.55 6.13
CA LEU A 884 -18.90 -10.26 5.82
C LEU A 884 -19.83 -9.86 6.98
N ARG A 885 -19.51 -8.79 7.69
CA ARG A 885 -20.34 -8.26 8.78
C ARG A 885 -21.24 -7.15 8.28
N VAL A 886 -22.52 -7.23 8.61
CA VAL A 886 -23.46 -6.13 8.33
C VAL A 886 -23.31 -5.03 9.38
N ALA A 887 -23.73 -3.82 9.04
CA ALA A 887 -23.65 -2.66 9.94
C ALA A 887 -24.29 -2.94 11.31
N ASN A 888 -23.66 -2.42 12.38
CA ASN A 888 -24.17 -2.60 13.74
C ASN A 888 -25.62 -2.08 13.88
N GLY A 889 -26.44 -2.79 14.64
CA GLY A 889 -27.88 -2.51 14.77
C GLY A 889 -28.75 -3.04 13.61
N THR A 890 -28.16 -3.72 12.63
CA THR A 890 -28.92 -4.48 11.60
C THR A 890 -28.86 -5.98 11.85
N THR A 891 -29.78 -6.73 11.25
CA THR A 891 -29.89 -8.18 11.43
C THR A 891 -30.13 -8.84 10.08
N ILE A 892 -29.48 -9.98 9.85
CA ILE A 892 -29.64 -10.78 8.63
C ILE A 892 -30.90 -11.63 8.78
N GLN A 893 -31.88 -11.38 7.90
CA GLN A 893 -33.06 -12.22 7.74
C GLN A 893 -32.71 -13.50 6.99
N SER A 894 -32.05 -13.34 5.83
CA SER A 894 -31.62 -14.43 4.96
C SER A 894 -30.49 -13.99 4.03
N VAL A 895 -29.82 -14.98 3.43
CA VAL A 895 -28.89 -14.77 2.30
C VAL A 895 -29.36 -15.67 1.16
N ASP A 896 -29.62 -15.09 -0.01
CA ASP A 896 -30.15 -15.85 -1.13
C ASP A 896 -29.14 -16.92 -1.58
N ASN A 897 -29.56 -18.19 -1.63
CA ASN A 897 -28.76 -19.36 -2.03
C ASN A 897 -27.44 -19.55 -1.26
N TRP A 898 -27.34 -19.00 -0.03
CA TRP A 898 -26.19 -19.19 0.82
C TRP A 898 -26.62 -19.49 2.25
N TYR A 899 -26.13 -20.59 2.81
CA TYR A 899 -26.61 -21.14 4.08
C TYR A 899 -25.53 -21.19 5.17
N ALA A 900 -24.50 -20.35 5.08
CA ALA A 900 -23.56 -20.13 6.17
C ALA A 900 -23.57 -18.65 6.60
N TYR A 901 -24.39 -18.36 7.59
CA TYR A 901 -24.54 -17.03 8.15
C TYR A 901 -25.13 -17.09 9.56
N SER A 902 -24.72 -16.15 10.40
CA SER A 902 -25.39 -15.82 11.66
C SER A 902 -26.30 -14.61 11.46
N ASP A 903 -26.91 -14.15 12.55
CA ASP A 903 -27.78 -12.97 12.53
C ASP A 903 -27.04 -11.65 12.19
N SER A 904 -25.71 -11.62 12.24
CA SER A 904 -24.90 -10.41 12.01
C SER A 904 -23.78 -10.56 10.97
N GLN A 905 -23.52 -11.77 10.48
CA GLN A 905 -22.43 -12.00 9.55
C GLN A 905 -22.68 -13.16 8.60
N VAL A 906 -22.20 -13.02 7.37
CA VAL A 906 -22.10 -14.10 6.39
C VAL A 906 -20.73 -14.76 6.54
N LEU A 907 -20.72 -16.08 6.73
CA LEU A 907 -19.48 -16.85 6.84
C LEU A 907 -19.01 -17.19 5.42
N MET A 908 -17.76 -16.86 5.14
CA MET A 908 -17.22 -16.94 3.80
C MET A 908 -16.67 -18.32 3.45
N SER A 909 -16.80 -18.68 2.17
CA SER A 909 -16.04 -19.78 1.58
C SER A 909 -14.61 -19.36 1.28
N LYS A 910 -13.74 -20.33 0.98
CA LYS A 910 -12.36 -20.08 0.59
C LYS A 910 -12.26 -19.14 -0.62
N GLY A 911 -13.06 -19.39 -1.65
CA GLY A 911 -13.04 -18.65 -2.93
C GLY A 911 -13.90 -17.38 -3.00
N GLY A 912 -14.29 -16.79 -1.87
CA GLY A 912 -15.17 -15.63 -1.87
C GLY A 912 -16.61 -15.94 -2.30
N GLY A 913 -17.25 -15.01 -3.02
CA GLY A 913 -18.59 -15.17 -3.58
C GLY A 913 -19.41 -13.87 -3.70
N THR A 914 -20.58 -13.97 -4.33
CA THR A 914 -21.59 -12.90 -4.35
C THR A 914 -22.74 -13.26 -3.42
N PHE A 915 -22.99 -12.39 -2.45
CA PHE A 915 -23.98 -12.59 -1.39
C PHE A 915 -25.05 -11.53 -1.47
N LYS A 916 -26.30 -11.96 -1.63
CA LYS A 916 -27.47 -11.09 -1.55
C LYS A 916 -28.12 -11.26 -0.18
N ILE A 917 -27.79 -10.33 0.71
CA ILE A 917 -28.11 -10.32 2.13
C ILE A 917 -29.38 -9.51 2.34
N ASN A 918 -30.45 -10.15 2.80
CA ASN A 918 -31.70 -9.48 3.14
C ASN A 918 -31.70 -9.14 4.64
N LEU A 919 -31.84 -7.87 4.97
CA LEU A 919 -31.86 -7.37 6.34
C LEU A 919 -33.30 -7.37 6.90
N GLY A 920 -33.46 -7.81 8.13
CA GLY A 920 -34.75 -7.88 8.81
C GLY A 920 -34.75 -8.88 9.97
N THR A 921 -35.93 -9.30 10.38
CA THR A 921 -36.09 -10.33 11.41
C THR A 921 -35.55 -11.68 10.92
N PRO A 922 -34.67 -12.38 11.67
CA PRO A 922 -34.13 -13.69 11.29
C PRO A 922 -35.22 -14.67 10.85
N ALA A 923 -35.03 -15.30 9.69
CA ALA A 923 -35.86 -16.41 9.26
C ALA A 923 -35.32 -17.72 9.86
N ASN A 924 -36.14 -18.45 10.62
CA ASN A 924 -35.78 -19.72 11.26
C ASN A 924 -36.35 -20.93 10.51
N ASN A 925 -36.59 -20.78 9.20
CA ASN A 925 -37.21 -21.81 8.36
C ASN A 925 -36.24 -22.39 7.32
N VAL A 926 -34.93 -22.27 7.54
CA VAL A 926 -33.88 -22.87 6.73
C VAL A 926 -32.81 -23.49 7.62
N SER A 927 -32.22 -24.60 7.16
CA SER A 927 -31.01 -25.14 7.75
C SER A 927 -29.82 -24.26 7.35
N ARG A 928 -28.98 -23.86 8.31
CA ARG A 928 -27.80 -23.01 8.06
C ARG A 928 -26.69 -23.23 9.08
N ILE A 929 -25.44 -23.09 8.64
CA ILE A 929 -24.27 -22.99 9.52
C ILE A 929 -24.30 -21.62 10.18
N THR A 930 -24.39 -21.58 11.50
CA THR A 930 -24.46 -20.35 12.29
C THR A 930 -23.13 -19.99 12.96
N LYS A 931 -22.24 -20.98 13.11
CA LYS A 931 -20.92 -20.79 13.72
C LYS A 931 -19.93 -21.84 13.22
N LEU A 932 -18.71 -21.38 12.96
CA LEU A 932 -17.53 -22.22 12.73
C LEU A 932 -16.60 -22.12 13.94
N PRO A 933 -15.80 -23.15 14.23
CA PRO A 933 -14.80 -23.06 15.30
C PRO A 933 -13.70 -22.05 14.93
N SER A 934 -13.01 -21.54 15.95
CA SER A 934 -11.85 -20.64 15.79
C SER A 934 -10.78 -21.27 14.89
N ARG A 935 -10.18 -20.46 14.03
CA ARG A 935 -9.21 -20.81 12.97
C ARG A 935 -9.73 -21.78 11.91
N GLY A 936 -10.98 -22.25 12.04
CA GLY A 936 -11.62 -23.13 11.08
C GLY A 936 -11.91 -22.43 9.75
N GLU A 937 -11.69 -23.14 8.66
CA GLU A 937 -11.82 -22.66 7.29
C GLU A 937 -13.01 -23.36 6.62
N LEU A 938 -13.96 -22.58 6.10
CA LEU A 938 -15.03 -23.12 5.25
C LEU A 938 -14.52 -23.13 3.82
N ILE A 939 -14.36 -24.32 3.26
CA ILE A 939 -13.82 -24.50 1.91
C ILE A 939 -14.93 -24.27 0.88
N SER A 940 -16.04 -24.99 1.04
CA SER A 940 -17.20 -24.90 0.15
C SER A 940 -18.50 -25.19 0.88
N LEU A 941 -19.63 -24.72 0.34
CA LEU A 941 -20.97 -24.99 0.83
C LEU A 941 -21.96 -25.07 -0.33
N ASN A 942 -22.88 -26.02 -0.25
CA ASN A 942 -24.07 -26.14 -1.08
C ASN A 942 -25.26 -26.59 -0.22
N GLY A 943 -26.48 -26.39 -0.69
CA GLY A 943 -27.70 -26.81 0.00
C GLY A 943 -28.96 -26.24 -0.63
N ASP A 944 -30.11 -26.70 -0.15
CA ASP A 944 -31.43 -26.24 -0.59
C ASP A 944 -32.24 -25.55 0.53
N GLY A 945 -31.59 -25.31 1.67
CA GLY A 945 -32.20 -24.75 2.88
C GLY A 945 -32.94 -25.76 3.74
N THR A 946 -32.93 -27.05 3.39
CA THR A 946 -33.31 -28.17 4.29
C THR A 946 -32.09 -29.03 4.56
N ASP A 947 -31.40 -29.44 3.50
CA ASP A 947 -30.18 -30.24 3.55
C ASP A 947 -28.97 -29.38 3.18
N LEU A 948 -27.83 -29.67 3.80
CA LEU A 948 -26.57 -28.96 3.60
C LEU A 948 -25.45 -29.92 3.24
N SER A 949 -24.55 -29.52 2.36
CA SER A 949 -23.29 -30.20 2.11
C SER A 949 -22.15 -29.19 2.12
N PHE A 950 -21.17 -29.38 2.98
CA PHE A 950 -20.07 -28.43 3.14
C PHE A 950 -18.72 -29.13 3.31
N GLU A 951 -17.67 -28.48 2.87
CA GLU A 951 -16.29 -28.90 3.10
C GLU A 951 -15.63 -27.94 4.09
N PHE A 952 -14.93 -28.51 5.07
CA PHE A 952 -14.41 -27.79 6.22
C PHE A 952 -12.99 -28.24 6.53
N LYS A 953 -12.11 -27.29 6.84
CA LYS A 953 -10.77 -27.54 7.36
C LYS A 953 -10.66 -26.95 8.76
N GLY A 954 -10.29 -27.77 9.73
CA GLY A 954 -10.12 -27.33 11.10
C GLY A 954 -10.55 -28.36 12.14
N LYS A 955 -10.38 -27.99 13.40
CA LYS A 955 -10.82 -28.74 14.59
C LYS A 955 -11.87 -27.95 15.36
N GLY A 956 -12.87 -28.63 15.92
CA GLY A 956 -13.88 -28.04 16.79
C GLY A 956 -15.31 -28.37 16.35
N THR A 957 -16.26 -27.54 16.75
CA THR A 957 -17.69 -27.76 16.50
C THR A 957 -18.23 -26.77 15.48
N VAL A 958 -18.81 -27.28 14.40
CA VAL A 958 -19.63 -26.50 13.46
C VAL A 958 -21.07 -26.51 13.96
N GLU A 959 -21.63 -25.33 14.26
CA GLU A 959 -23.02 -25.22 14.74
C GLU A 959 -23.97 -24.99 13.56
N VAL A 960 -24.96 -25.86 13.43
CA VAL A 960 -26.00 -25.80 12.41
C VAL A 960 -27.35 -25.58 13.09
N GLU A 961 -28.04 -24.51 12.71
CA GLU A 961 -29.47 -24.36 12.97
C GLU A 961 -30.21 -25.09 11.85
N LEU A 962 -31.21 -25.90 12.19
CA LEU A 962 -32.02 -26.68 11.27
C LEU A 962 -33.34 -25.97 11.02
N LYS A 963 -33.87 -26.14 9.81
CA LYS A 963 -35.17 -25.62 9.39
C LYS A 963 -36.33 -25.97 10.33
N CYS A 964 -36.23 -27.08 11.03
CA CYS A 964 -37.28 -27.65 11.87
C CYS A 964 -36.65 -28.55 12.95
N ALA A 965 -37.45 -29.00 13.91
CA ALA A 965 -37.10 -30.17 14.71
C ALA A 965 -37.31 -31.43 13.85
N PRO A 966 -36.24 -32.14 13.44
CA PRO A 966 -36.36 -33.20 12.45
C PRO A 966 -37.02 -34.46 13.01
N THR A 967 -37.83 -35.15 12.20
CA THR A 967 -38.31 -36.51 12.50
C THR A 967 -37.23 -37.57 12.23
N SER A 968 -36.28 -37.26 11.34
CA SER A 968 -35.09 -38.04 11.05
C SER A 968 -33.93 -37.10 10.74
N PHE A 969 -32.75 -37.41 11.27
CA PHE A 969 -31.54 -36.61 11.10
C PHE A 969 -30.33 -37.52 10.90
N ASN A 970 -29.49 -37.18 9.92
CA ASN A 970 -28.28 -37.93 9.62
C ASN A 970 -27.14 -36.97 9.22
N VAL A 971 -25.92 -37.31 9.63
CA VAL A 971 -24.69 -36.61 9.19
C VAL A 971 -23.74 -37.65 8.63
N THR A 972 -23.21 -37.39 7.44
CA THR A 972 -22.27 -38.31 6.76
C THR A 972 -21.06 -37.58 6.19
N GLY A 973 -19.99 -38.34 5.91
CA GLY A 973 -18.79 -37.83 5.25
C GLY A 973 -17.71 -37.40 6.22
N GLY A 974 -17.36 -36.10 6.23
CA GLY A 974 -16.23 -35.56 7.01
C GLY A 974 -16.31 -35.75 8.52
N SER A 975 -17.51 -35.88 9.09
CA SER A 975 -17.73 -36.34 10.46
C SER A 975 -19.06 -37.08 10.59
N TYR A 976 -19.15 -37.95 11.60
CA TYR A 976 -20.38 -38.63 12.02
C TYR A 976 -20.76 -38.28 13.47
N GLN A 977 -19.98 -37.41 14.11
CA GLN A 977 -20.17 -37.04 15.51
C GLN A 977 -20.99 -35.76 15.60
N TYR A 978 -22.19 -35.86 16.16
CA TYR A 978 -23.05 -34.71 16.36
C TYR A 978 -23.80 -34.76 17.70
N LEU A 979 -24.19 -33.58 18.20
CA LEU A 979 -24.99 -33.43 19.41
C LEU A 979 -26.02 -32.32 19.22
N PHE A 980 -27.29 -32.63 19.53
CA PHE A 980 -28.34 -31.61 19.59
C PHE A 980 -28.20 -30.75 20.84
N THR A 981 -28.11 -29.44 20.66
CA THR A 981 -28.16 -28.45 21.75
C THR A 981 -29.57 -27.91 21.98
N SER A 982 -30.44 -28.02 20.98
CA SER A 982 -31.88 -27.78 21.06
C SER A 982 -32.59 -28.71 20.05
N PRO A 983 -33.94 -28.78 20.03
CA PRO A 983 -34.64 -29.60 19.04
C PRO A 983 -34.31 -29.27 17.57
N SER A 984 -33.90 -28.03 17.27
CA SER A 984 -33.55 -27.58 15.92
C SER A 984 -32.09 -27.14 15.78
N LYS A 985 -31.23 -27.33 16.79
CA LYS A 985 -29.82 -26.91 16.72
C LYS A 985 -28.89 -28.07 17.02
N VAL A 986 -27.93 -28.29 16.13
CA VAL A 986 -26.97 -29.39 16.19
C VAL A 986 -25.53 -28.89 16.06
N GLY A 987 -24.64 -29.40 16.90
CA GLY A 987 -23.20 -29.21 16.77
C GLY A 987 -22.56 -30.44 16.15
N ILE A 988 -21.85 -30.28 15.04
CA ILE A 988 -21.09 -31.34 14.35
C ILE A 988 -19.63 -31.21 14.75
N ARG A 989 -19.05 -32.26 15.33
CA ARG A 989 -17.72 -32.24 15.94
C ARG A 989 -16.66 -32.81 15.00
N PHE A 990 -15.59 -32.06 14.82
CA PHE A 990 -14.38 -32.45 14.09
C PHE A 990 -13.20 -32.48 15.08
N ASN A 991 -12.56 -33.65 15.23
CA ASN A 991 -11.57 -33.87 16.30
C ASN A 991 -10.13 -33.54 15.91
N GLU A 992 -9.86 -33.45 14.61
CA GLU A 992 -8.52 -33.26 14.04
C GLU A 992 -8.48 -31.96 13.26
N ASP A 993 -7.34 -31.27 13.32
CA ASP A 993 -7.10 -30.06 12.55
C ASP A 993 -6.56 -30.43 11.16
N LYS A 994 -7.49 -30.68 10.24
CA LYS A 994 -7.21 -31.05 8.85
C LYS A 994 -8.37 -30.65 7.95
N GLN A 995 -8.18 -30.73 6.64
CA GLN A 995 -9.29 -30.70 5.69
C GLN A 995 -10.04 -32.03 5.77
N HIS A 996 -11.35 -31.95 6.05
CA HIS A 996 -12.23 -33.10 6.14
C HIS A 996 -12.94 -33.33 4.81
N ALA A 997 -13.35 -34.57 4.55
CA ALA A 997 -14.21 -34.86 3.41
C ALA A 997 -15.52 -34.06 3.49
N MET A 998 -16.19 -33.90 2.35
CA MET A 998 -17.50 -33.23 2.30
C MET A 998 -18.45 -33.83 3.35
N THR A 999 -19.00 -32.97 4.19
CA THR A 999 -19.94 -33.32 5.26
C THR A 999 -21.35 -32.98 4.80
N THR A 1000 -22.24 -33.97 4.80
CA THR A 1000 -23.64 -33.81 4.43
C THR A 1000 -24.52 -33.89 5.68
N VAL A 1001 -25.45 -32.95 5.81
CA VAL A 1001 -26.43 -32.84 6.89
C VAL A 1001 -27.81 -33.01 6.27
N ASP A 1002 -28.42 -34.16 6.53
CA ASP A 1002 -29.75 -34.51 6.02
C ASP A 1002 -30.78 -34.38 7.14
N SER A 1003 -31.84 -33.60 6.90
CA SER A 1003 -32.90 -33.40 7.88
C SER A 1003 -34.30 -33.58 7.28
N THR A 1004 -35.09 -34.46 7.87
CA THR A 1004 -36.49 -34.67 7.46
C THR A 1004 -37.43 -33.91 8.37
N CYS A 1005 -38.06 -32.85 7.86
CA CYS A 1005 -39.06 -32.09 8.61
C CYS A 1005 -40.40 -32.84 8.75
N PRO A 1006 -41.15 -32.61 9.86
CA PRO A 1006 -42.48 -33.17 10.08
C PRO A 1006 -43.51 -32.83 9.01
#